data_AF-K6Z7F2-F1
#
_entry.id   AF-K6Z7F2-F1
#
_cell.length_a   1.000
_cell.length_b   1.000
_cell.length_c   1.000
_cell.angle_alpha   90.00
_cell.angle_beta   90.00
_cell.angle_gamma   90.00
#
_symmetry.space_group_name_H-M   'P 1'
#
loop_
_entity.id
_entity.type
_entity.pdbx_description
1 polymer ?
#
loop_
_entity_poly.entity_id
_entity_poly.type
_entity_poly.pdbx_seq_one_letter_code
_entity_poly.pdbx_strand_id
1 'polypeptide(L)'
;MKRLSNKMLVGLLSTYLFSYQAMSDVVVSITSMTPEVCENVATKNAECTGRPYGIFSLSRSGSLAQALTVNLVNQSAAKIGTYINPIPTSITFAANQNNYYLRVTPIDDEVGRGTKSIELSVADSEDYTVSANRTAFMQLNDDDPFVSQFQGYVIDNENAELVGGWAFSSWESNYYKDNYAYVQGNGGESSIKWNLNVPHSGDYRLYTLLPDSGTQRVTDAKYVIQHSQGTDEYYVDQTIEEGGKWHYIGTHHFDQYLGGAVTLSNASTTSSSNSFFIADAIRIAPVQNIVDNTQSIKLGNWHSSTAKNNYYGEDYEYISTELGGTASSVWQPNMPASGDYQVLYWLPDGDSTRLSDAKVTVKHAAGETQYNIDQTQTNQGQWLTLGTHQFLGGLSGSVTLSNDNSSGSKNAIADAFRFDLLSVNEAAFNVALNANTSADSVTEPYAANNVVDGVVSNDSRWLSDTSTTQHWLELDLKESFTIQCAAIHNGYNNEPGIYNFALQYKSNGSWLDIPGTSVSGNDSNVVMIEFDNIVTTSKVRLMSTDTQRLKIKEIEIYNNSGECPLSSQLAGPPEIYLNQSGFNINESKRFTAPTVANGTAFNLINASDDQIVFSGTVQNNIGDFSSVNLVTSGTEYYIQIGDIRSVDFSIGYFWNEKVSYQNAVDFMASSRCYFGSHPSCQTGIAWRDAHQFSFEIPTLVAQYLSNPSAYDRMPNKVDYQTVYNGTDYGSNLIGTPDSNAPDVVKLMHFAINLYKKTGVNHPLFKEQIAFFLHAYPDIANYISAADYQVMLNYMSEDLWSNPSRNIRGWYENTVASYTGDLFQTYTQIGTGKGSFPPGHSIMPNLLMYEVALREGMPEVTVQRFLNTAIAQTNEIINNVDWLDPTTTKGQRMSEHVTMEGLAYFMRVYPQFAPAGLQQKIEQWSDVVISRSSNLWDFRKYGDGANEWVIPDFNEPGNVVGLPAAIYAAIQVLDDANQITRLREIATAHFDAMFGRNPTGRHFSYKGPSEFQGVEFGWYSRHDGLGKLNDVIAVIDGSPKPQHYPYNPNAGNVGWTEGWIAFNTAWNSSLAYSAFDKTTIQVLDQSFISELSNIANLAQKIGIELVAPLNFNYVQAETGNVIIETSGGDREVLEVTEISQNSNKFRGLISLSNSPAVANDGVIQVNSGDTVHISYGLSYFKREVVYQEAQGQLNLQ
;
A
#
# COMPACT_ATOMS: atom_id res chain seq x y z
N MET A 1 48.88 47.21 -51.64
CA MET A 1 49.18 47.17 -53.10
C MET A 1 49.66 45.77 -53.49
N LYS A 2 49.75 45.48 -54.80
CA LYS A 2 50.42 44.34 -55.51
C LYS A 2 51.62 43.64 -54.80
N ARG A 3 52.03 42.38 -55.07
CA ARG A 3 51.51 41.17 -55.79
C ARG A 3 52.56 40.02 -55.74
N LEU A 4 52.12 38.75 -55.58
CA LEU A 4 52.73 37.48 -56.13
C LEU A 4 54.20 37.13 -55.71
N SER A 5 54.83 35.95 -55.98
CA SER A 5 54.56 34.80 -56.90
C SER A 5 55.23 33.44 -56.52
N ASN A 6 54.55 32.30 -56.74
CA ASN A 6 54.91 31.08 -57.56
C ASN A 6 56.39 30.66 -57.84
N LYS A 7 56.82 29.39 -58.09
CA LYS A 7 56.16 28.05 -58.29
C LYS A 7 57.14 26.82 -58.38
N MET A 8 56.72 25.64 -57.86
CA MET A 8 56.64 24.25 -58.44
C MET A 8 57.81 23.39 -59.09
N LEU A 9 57.90 22.10 -58.64
CA LEU A 9 58.10 20.78 -59.36
C LEU A 9 59.45 20.48 -60.12
N VAL A 10 59.97 19.24 -60.43
CA VAL A 10 59.70 17.75 -60.33
C VAL A 10 61.10 17.05 -60.09
N GLY A 11 61.36 15.78 -59.67
CA GLY A 11 60.62 14.59 -59.17
C GLY A 11 61.05 13.23 -59.84
N LEU A 12 60.74 12.07 -59.20
CA LEU A 12 60.87 10.64 -59.67
C LEU A 12 62.30 9.98 -59.67
N LEU A 13 62.53 8.69 -59.34
CA LEU A 13 61.66 7.58 -58.85
C LEU A 13 62.49 6.44 -58.16
N SER A 14 62.09 5.93 -56.98
CA SER A 14 62.18 4.47 -56.60
C SER A 14 61.57 4.13 -55.21
N THR A 15 60.56 3.25 -55.18
CA THR A 15 60.24 2.17 -54.19
C THR A 15 60.07 2.40 -52.67
N TYR A 16 59.03 1.73 -52.12
CA TYR A 16 58.66 1.49 -50.70
C TYR A 16 58.31 2.74 -49.86
N LEU A 17 57.04 3.17 -49.78
CA LEU A 17 55.83 2.62 -49.13
C LEU A 17 55.75 2.83 -47.61
N PHE A 18 54.77 3.65 -47.23
CA PHE A 18 54.30 4.02 -45.87
C PHE A 18 55.35 4.52 -44.88
N SER A 19 55.38 5.85 -44.75
CA SER A 19 56.15 6.60 -43.78
C SER A 19 55.74 6.28 -42.35
N TYR A 20 56.69 5.84 -41.54
CA TYR A 20 56.61 5.92 -40.09
C TYR A 20 56.53 7.42 -39.72
N GLN A 21 55.36 7.90 -39.30
CA GLN A 21 55.26 9.22 -38.69
C GLN A 21 56.00 9.10 -37.35
N ALA A 22 57.02 9.93 -37.15
CA ALA A 22 57.82 9.88 -35.93
C ALA A 22 56.94 10.34 -34.76
N MET A 23 56.40 9.37 -34.00
CA MET A 23 55.73 9.66 -32.74
C MET A 23 56.69 10.44 -31.85
N SER A 24 56.21 11.52 -31.23
CA SER A 24 56.96 12.19 -30.18
C SER A 24 57.24 11.19 -29.06
N ASP A 25 58.52 11.04 -28.67
CA ASP A 25 58.97 10.25 -27.51
C ASP A 25 58.35 10.74 -26.18
N VAL A 26 57.56 11.81 -26.22
CA VAL A 26 56.85 12.42 -25.11
C VAL A 26 55.39 11.97 -25.11
N VAL A 27 54.97 11.31 -24.03
CA VAL A 27 53.58 10.88 -23.81
C VAL A 27 52.96 11.73 -22.71
N VAL A 28 51.69 12.14 -22.90
CA VAL A 28 50.91 12.93 -21.93
C VAL A 28 49.67 12.15 -21.50
N SER A 29 49.31 12.28 -20.21
CA SER A 29 48.08 11.74 -19.62
C SER A 29 47.42 12.76 -18.69
N ILE A 30 46.13 12.58 -18.43
CA ILE A 30 45.37 13.33 -17.43
C ILE A 30 44.64 12.37 -16.48
N THR A 31 44.58 12.72 -15.20
CA THR A 31 43.77 12.07 -14.17
C THR A 31 43.16 13.13 -13.26
N SER A 32 42.03 12.83 -12.62
CA SER A 32 41.54 13.59 -11.47
C SER A 32 42.19 13.07 -10.19
N MET A 33 42.35 13.95 -9.19
CA MET A 33 42.76 13.56 -7.84
C MET A 33 41.53 13.63 -6.92
N THR A 34 41.21 12.52 -6.26
CA THR A 34 40.25 12.53 -5.15
C THR A 34 40.81 13.36 -3.98
N PRO A 35 40.01 14.21 -3.31
CA PRO A 35 40.49 14.92 -2.14
C PRO A 35 40.69 13.97 -0.95
N GLU A 36 41.78 14.13 -0.21
CA GLU A 36 41.89 13.51 1.11
C GLU A 36 40.89 14.20 2.06
N VAL A 37 39.94 13.42 2.59
CA VAL A 37 38.93 13.83 3.59
C VAL A 37 37.93 14.91 3.10
N CYS A 38 37.52 14.83 1.84
CA CYS A 38 36.21 15.28 1.32
C CYS A 38 35.89 14.45 0.08
N GLU A 39 34.71 13.82 -0.04
CA GLU A 39 34.32 13.20 -1.33
C GLU A 39 33.95 14.26 -2.38
N ASN A 40 33.51 15.44 -1.94
CA ASN A 40 32.90 16.47 -2.78
C ASN A 40 33.61 17.81 -2.70
N VAL A 41 33.47 18.64 -3.75
CA VAL A 41 34.14 19.94 -3.89
C VAL A 41 33.14 21.09 -3.93
N ALA A 42 32.39 21.27 -2.86
CA ALA A 42 31.71 22.49 -2.44
C ALA A 42 31.26 22.28 -0.98
N THR A 43 31.46 23.29 -0.12
CA THR A 43 30.90 23.33 1.25
C THR A 43 30.96 24.76 1.79
N LYS A 44 29.80 25.34 2.10
CA LYS A 44 29.62 26.64 2.76
C LYS A 44 29.43 26.48 4.29
N ASN A 45 30.05 25.46 4.87
CA ASN A 45 30.10 25.23 6.32
C ASN A 45 31.54 25.05 6.82
N ALA A 46 31.82 25.61 8.00
CA ALA A 46 33.18 25.91 8.46
C ALA A 46 33.98 24.73 9.06
N GLU A 47 33.53 23.49 8.86
CA GLU A 47 34.15 22.29 9.45
C GLU A 47 35.05 21.50 8.49
N CYS A 48 35.05 21.81 7.20
CA CYS A 48 35.95 21.19 6.24
C CYS A 48 37.39 21.73 6.37
N THR A 49 38.30 20.91 6.92
CA THR A 49 39.76 21.18 6.92
C THR A 49 40.44 20.91 5.56
N GLY A 50 39.66 20.64 4.51
CA GLY A 50 40.10 20.22 3.18
C GLY A 50 40.42 21.36 2.20
N ARG A 51 40.42 21.05 0.90
CA ARG A 51 40.64 22.03 -0.19
C ARG A 51 39.31 22.39 -0.87
N PRO A 52 38.88 23.65 -0.89
CA PRO A 52 37.65 24.09 -1.58
C PRO A 52 37.87 24.24 -3.09
N TYR A 53 38.50 23.25 -3.72
CA TYR A 53 38.82 23.21 -5.15
C TYR A 53 39.32 21.82 -5.58
N GLY A 54 38.91 21.41 -6.77
CA GLY A 54 39.34 20.15 -7.38
C GLY A 54 40.67 20.30 -8.12
N ILE A 55 41.34 19.16 -8.36
CA ILE A 55 42.61 19.11 -9.09
C ILE A 55 42.58 18.03 -10.16
N PHE A 56 42.86 18.43 -11.40
CA PHE A 56 43.30 17.52 -12.45
C PHE A 56 44.83 17.48 -12.48
N SER A 57 45.40 16.28 -12.38
CA SER A 57 46.83 16.03 -12.53
C SER A 57 47.12 15.63 -13.97
N LEU A 58 47.87 16.46 -14.69
CA LEU A 58 48.44 16.11 -15.99
C LEU A 58 49.87 15.64 -15.79
N SER A 59 50.22 14.48 -16.34
CA SER A 59 51.57 13.94 -16.25
C SER A 59 52.18 13.66 -17.63
N ARG A 60 53.50 13.85 -17.72
CA ARG A 60 54.30 13.78 -18.94
C ARG A 60 55.50 12.86 -18.75
N SER A 61 55.61 11.82 -19.56
CA SER A 61 56.78 10.93 -19.63
C SER A 61 57.54 11.15 -20.94
N GLY A 62 58.79 10.67 -21.02
CA GLY A 62 59.68 10.88 -22.15
C GLY A 62 60.72 11.97 -21.93
N SER A 63 61.12 12.69 -22.99
CA SER A 63 62.15 13.73 -22.92
C SER A 63 61.67 14.98 -22.18
N LEU A 64 62.23 15.22 -20.99
CA LEU A 64 61.93 16.39 -20.17
C LEU A 64 62.81 17.61 -20.47
N ALA A 65 63.80 17.50 -21.37
CA ALA A 65 64.86 18.50 -21.56
C ALA A 65 64.38 19.88 -22.07
N GLN A 66 63.18 19.96 -22.63
CA GLN A 66 62.54 21.20 -23.08
C GLN A 66 61.12 21.30 -22.51
N ALA A 67 60.58 22.51 -22.46
CA ALA A 67 59.19 22.76 -22.09
C ALA A 67 58.23 22.20 -23.15
N LEU A 68 57.01 21.85 -22.75
CA LEU A 68 55.94 21.38 -23.63
C LEU A 68 54.63 22.08 -23.29
N THR A 69 53.96 22.66 -24.28
CA THR A 69 52.57 23.11 -24.17
C THR A 69 51.63 21.99 -24.59
N VAL A 70 50.58 21.76 -23.81
CA VAL A 70 49.56 20.72 -24.00
C VAL A 70 48.21 21.41 -24.09
N ASN A 71 47.44 21.10 -25.13
CA ASN A 71 46.13 21.69 -25.37
C ASN A 71 45.03 20.85 -24.70
N LEU A 72 44.05 21.52 -24.10
CA LEU A 72 42.96 20.92 -23.34
C LEU A 72 41.61 21.18 -24.02
N VAL A 73 40.77 20.16 -24.07
CA VAL A 73 39.35 20.28 -24.42
C VAL A 73 38.55 20.19 -23.13
N ASN A 74 37.70 21.18 -22.89
CA ASN A 74 36.68 21.10 -21.84
C ASN A 74 35.41 20.51 -22.46
N GLN A 75 34.90 19.43 -21.87
CA GLN A 75 33.68 18.72 -22.30
C GLN A 75 32.62 18.67 -21.17
N SER A 76 32.85 19.42 -20.08
CA SER A 76 32.00 19.48 -18.88
C SER A 76 30.57 19.93 -19.18
N ALA A 77 29.61 19.34 -18.48
CA ALA A 77 28.24 19.86 -18.40
C ALA A 77 28.14 21.16 -17.57
N ALA A 78 29.15 21.45 -16.73
CA ALA A 78 29.22 22.67 -15.93
C ALA A 78 29.53 23.93 -16.77
N LYS A 79 28.53 24.81 -16.94
CA LYS A 79 28.66 26.10 -17.65
C LYS A 79 29.71 27.01 -16.99
N ILE A 80 30.77 27.33 -17.73
CA ILE A 80 31.88 28.19 -17.29
C ILE A 80 31.35 29.59 -16.97
N GLY A 81 31.74 30.13 -15.81
CA GLY A 81 31.26 31.42 -15.32
C GLY A 81 29.88 31.38 -14.65
N THR A 82 29.25 30.21 -14.58
CA THR A 82 28.05 29.96 -13.75
C THR A 82 28.39 29.04 -12.58
N TYR A 83 28.93 27.85 -12.85
CA TYR A 83 29.23 26.84 -11.81
C TYR A 83 30.73 26.73 -11.48
N ILE A 84 31.61 27.14 -12.39
CA ILE A 84 33.06 27.03 -12.25
C ILE A 84 33.78 28.25 -12.81
N ASN A 85 34.91 28.58 -12.18
CA ASN A 85 35.84 29.58 -12.69
C ASN A 85 36.48 29.13 -14.03
N PRO A 86 36.89 30.07 -14.92
CA PRO A 86 37.43 29.73 -16.24
C PRO A 86 38.63 28.78 -16.23
N ILE A 87 38.51 27.68 -16.98
CA ILE A 87 39.59 26.69 -17.19
C ILE A 87 40.42 27.11 -18.42
N PRO A 88 41.77 27.10 -18.35
CA PRO A 88 42.62 27.42 -19.49
C PRO A 88 42.55 26.35 -20.59
N THR A 89 42.57 26.77 -21.85
CA THR A 89 42.55 25.89 -23.03
C THR A 89 43.90 25.22 -23.34
N SER A 90 44.97 25.58 -22.63
CA SER A 90 46.25 24.88 -22.66
C SER A 90 47.05 25.10 -21.37
N ILE A 91 47.96 24.19 -21.08
CA ILE A 91 48.92 24.26 -19.97
C ILE A 91 50.34 24.03 -20.49
N THR A 92 51.37 24.49 -19.78
CA THR A 92 52.77 24.31 -20.17
C THR A 92 53.57 23.63 -19.06
N PHE A 93 54.13 22.46 -19.35
CA PHE A 93 55.18 21.85 -18.55
C PHE A 93 56.49 22.59 -18.80
N ALA A 94 57.17 23.07 -17.76
CA ALA A 94 58.51 23.61 -17.88
C ALA A 94 59.55 22.53 -18.26
N ALA A 95 60.76 22.95 -18.64
CA ALA A 95 61.88 22.02 -18.79
C ALA A 95 62.19 21.35 -17.43
N ASN A 96 62.41 20.03 -17.46
CA ASN A 96 62.52 19.13 -16.31
C ASN A 96 61.24 18.92 -15.47
N GLN A 97 60.08 19.45 -15.90
CA GLN A 97 58.79 19.21 -15.25
C GLN A 97 58.03 18.05 -15.92
N ASN A 98 57.55 17.11 -15.10
CA ASN A 98 56.80 15.92 -15.52
C ASN A 98 55.35 15.86 -14.99
N ASN A 99 54.94 16.76 -14.10
CA ASN A 99 53.58 16.83 -13.57
C ASN A 99 53.09 18.29 -13.52
N TYR A 100 51.82 18.53 -13.84
CA TYR A 100 51.15 19.82 -13.80
C TYR A 100 49.78 19.66 -13.13
N TYR A 101 49.52 20.43 -12.07
CA TYR A 101 48.27 20.37 -11.31
C TYR A 101 47.35 21.52 -11.71
N LEU A 102 46.30 21.21 -12.46
CA LEU A 102 45.28 22.15 -12.88
C LEU A 102 44.17 22.22 -11.82
N ARG A 103 44.10 23.35 -11.11
CA ARG A 103 43.04 23.64 -10.14
C ARG A 103 41.75 24.06 -10.86
N VAL A 104 40.63 23.44 -10.49
CA VAL A 104 39.28 23.91 -10.85
C VAL A 104 38.57 24.34 -9.57
N THR A 105 38.02 25.55 -9.56
CA THR A 105 37.37 26.12 -8.37
C THR A 105 35.88 26.32 -8.67
N PRO A 106 34.98 25.83 -7.81
CA PRO A 106 33.55 26.11 -7.90
C PRO A 106 33.26 27.62 -7.91
N ILE A 107 32.03 27.96 -8.27
CA ILE A 107 31.40 29.22 -7.90
C ILE A 107 30.32 28.87 -6.88
N ASP A 108 30.49 29.38 -5.67
CA ASP A 108 29.57 29.32 -4.53
C ASP A 108 28.47 30.39 -4.74
N ASP A 109 27.18 30.05 -4.60
CA ASP A 109 26.11 31.07 -4.58
C ASP A 109 25.11 30.91 -3.41
N GLU A 110 23.80 30.80 -3.67
CA GLU A 110 22.73 30.66 -2.66
C GLU A 110 21.54 29.82 -3.17
N VAL A 111 21.72 29.00 -4.22
CA VAL A 111 20.61 28.32 -4.91
C VAL A 111 20.98 26.90 -5.34
N GLY A 112 20.40 25.90 -4.68
CA GLY A 112 20.53 24.50 -5.07
C GLY A 112 20.07 24.23 -6.51
N ARG A 113 20.97 23.70 -7.33
CA ARG A 113 20.75 23.26 -8.73
C ARG A 113 21.27 21.83 -8.98
N GLY A 114 21.82 21.18 -7.95
CA GLY A 114 22.25 19.77 -7.92
C GLY A 114 23.56 19.47 -8.64
N THR A 115 24.08 18.26 -8.45
CA THR A 115 25.40 17.81 -8.93
C THR A 115 25.68 18.09 -10.42
N LYS A 116 26.93 18.40 -10.76
CA LYS A 116 27.43 18.65 -12.12
C LYS A 116 28.77 17.93 -12.36
N SER A 117 28.92 17.27 -13.51
CA SER A 117 30.19 16.65 -13.91
C SER A 117 31.11 17.64 -14.64
N ILE A 118 32.38 17.65 -14.23
CA ILE A 118 33.49 18.30 -14.91
C ILE A 118 34.27 17.24 -15.70
N GLU A 119 34.39 17.42 -17.01
CA GLU A 119 35.18 16.57 -17.90
C GLU A 119 36.23 17.39 -18.64
N LEU A 120 37.51 17.01 -18.47
CA LEU A 120 38.64 17.56 -19.22
C LEU A 120 39.37 16.46 -19.96
N SER A 121 39.76 16.72 -21.21
CA SER A 121 40.58 15.81 -22.00
C SER A 121 41.72 16.50 -22.72
N VAL A 122 42.76 15.73 -23.04
CA VAL A 122 43.95 16.20 -23.75
C VAL A 122 43.73 16.07 -25.26
N ALA A 123 43.84 17.21 -25.96
CA ALA A 123 43.78 17.25 -27.43
C ALA A 123 45.05 16.67 -28.05
N ASP A 124 44.94 16.05 -29.23
CA ASP A 124 46.09 15.58 -29.99
C ASP A 124 46.96 16.73 -30.53
N SER A 125 48.26 16.48 -30.69
CA SER A 125 49.23 17.39 -31.31
C SER A 125 50.28 16.58 -32.08
N GLU A 126 51.07 17.25 -32.92
CA GLU A 126 52.31 16.66 -33.47
C GLU A 126 53.46 16.69 -32.43
N ASP A 127 53.38 17.56 -31.41
CA ASP A 127 54.44 17.74 -30.39
C ASP A 127 54.49 16.64 -29.32
N TYR A 128 53.39 15.92 -29.09
CA TYR A 128 53.26 14.89 -28.04
C TYR A 128 52.22 13.84 -28.41
N THR A 129 52.39 12.63 -27.89
CA THR A 129 51.37 11.57 -27.98
C THR A 129 50.49 11.57 -26.73
N VAL A 130 49.21 11.21 -26.86
CA VAL A 130 48.27 11.10 -25.73
C VAL A 130 48.09 9.64 -25.33
N SER A 131 48.17 9.36 -24.03
CA SER A 131 47.98 8.02 -23.47
C SER A 131 46.51 7.55 -23.54
N ALA A 132 46.26 6.29 -23.14
CA ALA A 132 44.89 5.79 -22.93
C ALA A 132 44.09 6.64 -21.91
N ASN A 133 44.77 7.22 -20.90
CA ASN A 133 44.18 8.17 -19.97
C ASN A 133 44.16 9.57 -20.60
N ARG A 134 43.32 9.71 -21.63
CA ARG A 134 43.09 10.94 -22.42
C ARG A 134 42.13 11.92 -21.74
N THR A 135 41.19 11.41 -20.94
CA THR A 135 40.08 12.13 -20.33
C THR A 135 40.06 11.86 -18.82
N ALA A 136 39.65 12.85 -18.04
CA ALA A 136 39.41 12.72 -16.61
C ALA A 136 38.11 13.41 -16.18
N PHE A 137 37.47 12.86 -15.17
CA PHE A 137 36.15 13.26 -14.65
C PHE A 137 36.22 13.67 -13.18
N MET A 138 35.34 14.58 -12.77
CA MET A 138 35.24 15.07 -11.39
C MET A 138 33.82 15.58 -11.13
N GLN A 139 33.23 15.26 -9.97
CA GLN A 139 31.91 15.80 -9.60
C GLN A 139 32.03 17.09 -8.80
N LEU A 140 31.11 18.03 -9.08
CA LEU A 140 30.71 19.12 -8.19
C LEU A 140 29.38 18.72 -7.58
N ASN A 141 29.30 18.57 -6.27
CA ASN A 141 28.00 18.60 -5.60
C ASN A 141 27.66 20.04 -5.23
N ASP A 142 26.40 20.27 -4.92
CA ASP A 142 25.78 21.56 -4.70
C ASP A 142 25.15 21.50 -3.30
N ASP A 143 25.62 22.35 -2.38
CA ASP A 143 25.26 22.29 -0.96
C ASP A 143 24.30 23.42 -0.50
N ASP A 144 23.89 24.30 -1.42
CA ASP A 144 22.81 25.26 -1.15
C ASP A 144 21.44 24.57 -1.19
N PRO A 145 20.48 24.97 -0.33
CA PRO A 145 19.11 24.47 -0.39
C PRO A 145 18.42 24.89 -1.70
N PHE A 146 17.50 24.04 -2.19
CA PHE A 146 16.59 24.42 -3.27
C PHE A 146 15.64 25.52 -2.78
N VAL A 147 15.93 26.77 -3.14
CA VAL A 147 15.12 27.93 -2.73
C VAL A 147 13.69 27.79 -3.23
N SER A 148 12.75 27.86 -2.29
CA SER A 148 11.37 27.39 -2.46
C SER A 148 10.56 28.16 -3.52
N GLN A 149 10.00 27.45 -4.48
CA GLN A 149 8.67 27.76 -5.03
C GLN A 149 7.85 26.47 -5.19
N PHE A 150 6.72 26.37 -4.47
CA PHE A 150 5.73 25.30 -4.61
C PHE A 150 4.86 25.42 -5.89
N GLN A 151 5.45 25.98 -6.95
CA GLN A 151 4.91 26.06 -8.31
C GLN A 151 5.39 24.90 -9.19
N GLY A 152 6.30 24.07 -8.69
CA GLY A 152 7.11 23.20 -9.55
C GLY A 152 8.19 23.97 -10.31
N TYR A 153 9.00 23.25 -11.07
CA TYR A 153 10.12 23.82 -11.83
C TYR A 153 10.02 23.48 -13.32
N VAL A 154 10.81 24.19 -14.13
CA VAL A 154 10.81 24.08 -15.60
C VAL A 154 12.20 23.67 -16.09
N ILE A 155 12.27 22.56 -16.81
CA ILE A 155 13.46 22.10 -17.52
C ILE A 155 13.34 22.53 -18.97
N ASP A 156 14.37 23.24 -19.41
CA ASP A 156 14.47 23.91 -20.70
C ASP A 156 15.16 23.01 -21.74
N ASN A 157 14.96 23.23 -23.04
CA ASN A 157 15.54 22.38 -24.10
C ASN A 157 17.08 22.33 -24.04
N GLU A 158 17.74 23.43 -23.68
CA GLU A 158 19.20 23.50 -23.49
C GLU A 158 19.72 22.63 -22.33
N ASN A 159 18.82 22.11 -21.49
CA ASN A 159 19.15 21.28 -20.32
C ASN A 159 18.69 19.82 -20.50
N ALA A 160 18.29 19.44 -21.71
CA ALA A 160 17.95 18.07 -22.08
C ALA A 160 19.14 17.31 -22.70
N GLU A 161 19.13 15.99 -22.61
CA GLU A 161 20.02 15.09 -23.35
C GLU A 161 19.47 14.93 -24.78
N LEU A 162 20.23 15.31 -25.81
CA LEU A 162 19.84 15.17 -27.22
C LEU A 162 20.59 14.03 -27.90
N VAL A 163 19.86 13.18 -28.63
CA VAL A 163 20.38 12.09 -29.47
C VAL A 163 19.86 12.25 -30.90
N GLY A 164 20.74 12.09 -31.89
CA GLY A 164 20.37 12.16 -33.30
C GLY A 164 20.40 13.57 -33.89
N GLY A 165 19.48 13.86 -34.81
CA GLY A 165 19.55 14.98 -35.76
C GLY A 165 18.95 16.32 -35.31
N TRP A 166 18.81 16.56 -34.01
CA TRP A 166 18.18 17.78 -33.49
C TRP A 166 19.00 19.05 -33.78
N ALA A 167 18.29 20.15 -34.06
CA ALA A 167 18.83 21.50 -34.20
C ALA A 167 18.01 22.50 -33.39
N PHE A 168 18.55 23.68 -33.13
CA PHE A 168 17.89 24.74 -32.35
C PHE A 168 17.41 25.90 -33.24
N SER A 169 16.29 26.51 -32.91
CA SER A 169 15.65 27.61 -33.64
C SER A 169 14.98 28.61 -32.69
N SER A 170 14.89 29.86 -33.12
CA SER A 170 14.13 30.94 -32.46
C SER A 170 13.23 31.69 -33.47
N TRP A 171 12.77 30.96 -34.50
CA TRP A 171 12.01 31.53 -35.62
C TRP A 171 10.50 31.71 -35.33
N GLU A 172 9.86 30.66 -34.81
CA GLU A 172 8.50 30.76 -34.25
C GLU A 172 8.54 31.55 -32.93
N SER A 173 7.43 32.17 -32.51
CA SER A 173 7.35 32.91 -31.24
C SER A 173 6.82 32.05 -30.08
N ASN A 174 6.83 32.59 -28.86
CA ASN A 174 6.30 31.97 -27.65
C ASN A 174 6.98 30.65 -27.21
N TYR A 175 8.27 30.48 -27.49
CA TYR A 175 9.11 29.44 -26.87
C TYR A 175 9.55 29.82 -25.43
N TYR A 176 10.07 28.87 -24.66
CA TYR A 176 10.69 29.16 -23.37
C TYR A 176 12.09 29.80 -23.55
N LYS A 177 12.37 30.88 -22.82
CA LYS A 177 13.66 31.61 -22.80
C LYS A 177 14.20 32.01 -24.18
N ASP A 178 15.15 31.23 -24.73
CA ASP A 178 16.10 31.68 -25.77
C ASP A 178 15.92 30.97 -27.13
N ASN A 179 15.43 29.72 -27.15
CA ASN A 179 15.20 28.94 -28.37
C ASN A 179 14.34 27.68 -28.10
N TYR A 180 13.95 26.96 -29.15
CA TYR A 180 13.37 25.62 -29.10
C TYR A 180 14.17 24.65 -29.99
N ALA A 181 14.15 23.36 -29.68
CA ALA A 181 14.76 22.31 -30.49
C ALA A 181 13.76 21.74 -31.52
N TYR A 182 14.26 21.29 -32.68
CA TYR A 182 13.47 20.69 -33.73
C TYR A 182 14.24 19.59 -34.50
N VAL A 183 13.52 18.60 -35.05
CA VAL A 183 14.07 17.55 -35.93
C VAL A 183 13.06 17.12 -36.99
N GLN A 184 13.53 16.63 -38.15
CA GLN A 184 12.67 16.11 -39.22
C GLN A 184 12.33 14.63 -39.03
N GLY A 185 11.08 14.24 -39.34
CA GLY A 185 10.57 12.87 -39.23
C GLY A 185 11.13 11.85 -40.25
N ASN A 186 12.22 12.18 -40.94
CA ASN A 186 12.95 11.29 -41.85
C ASN A 186 14.43 11.08 -41.45
N GLY A 187 14.87 11.68 -40.33
CA GLY A 187 16.28 11.79 -39.92
C GLY A 187 16.81 10.71 -38.99
N GLY A 188 16.55 9.42 -39.28
CA GLY A 188 16.97 8.30 -38.41
C GLY A 188 16.26 8.30 -37.04
N GLU A 189 16.77 7.53 -36.08
CA GLU A 189 16.30 7.58 -34.69
C GLU A 189 16.89 8.82 -33.98
N SER A 190 16.04 9.69 -33.45
CA SER A 190 16.42 10.90 -32.71
C SER A 190 15.51 11.10 -31.50
N SER A 191 16.05 11.54 -30.38
CA SER A 191 15.29 11.81 -29.15
C SER A 191 15.88 12.96 -28.33
N ILE A 192 15.05 13.56 -27.48
CA ILE A 192 15.42 14.61 -26.53
C ILE A 192 14.81 14.27 -25.17
N LYS A 193 15.65 14.25 -24.13
CA LYS A 193 15.31 13.72 -22.80
C LYS A 193 15.60 14.73 -21.69
N TRP A 194 14.56 15.18 -21.00
CA TRP A 194 14.64 16.03 -19.81
C TRP A 194 14.61 15.13 -18.56
N ASN A 195 15.71 15.06 -17.80
CA ASN A 195 15.78 14.28 -16.56
C ASN A 195 15.02 14.97 -15.42
N LEU A 196 14.12 14.26 -14.75
CA LEU A 196 13.31 14.76 -13.64
C LEU A 196 13.92 14.33 -12.31
N ASN A 197 14.28 15.30 -11.47
CA ASN A 197 14.68 15.07 -10.08
C ASN A 197 13.64 15.74 -9.17
N VAL A 198 12.78 14.95 -8.52
CA VAL A 198 11.81 15.50 -7.56
C VAL A 198 12.44 15.65 -6.17
N PRO A 199 12.11 16.73 -5.42
CA PRO A 199 12.67 16.98 -4.10
C PRO A 199 12.08 16.09 -3.00
N HIS A 200 10.92 15.47 -3.24
CA HIS A 200 10.22 14.55 -2.32
C HIS A 200 9.55 13.43 -3.13
N SER A 201 9.26 12.30 -2.50
CA SER A 201 8.42 11.26 -3.11
C SER A 201 6.96 11.73 -3.12
N GLY A 202 6.26 11.58 -4.25
CA GLY A 202 4.89 12.07 -4.40
C GLY A 202 4.40 12.12 -5.83
N ASP A 203 3.14 12.48 -6.01
CA ASP A 203 2.53 12.66 -7.32
C ASP A 203 2.86 14.05 -7.89
N TYR A 204 3.36 14.10 -9.13
CA TYR A 204 3.66 15.33 -9.84
C TYR A 204 2.96 15.38 -11.19
N ARG A 205 2.33 16.53 -11.48
CA ARG A 205 1.75 16.91 -12.77
C ARG A 205 2.86 17.35 -13.72
N LEU A 206 2.84 16.82 -14.93
CA LEU A 206 3.78 17.14 -16.01
C LEU A 206 3.11 17.90 -17.16
N TYR A 207 3.86 18.82 -17.75
CA TYR A 207 3.44 19.60 -18.91
C TYR A 207 4.62 19.80 -19.88
N THR A 208 4.34 19.89 -21.18
CA THR A 208 5.30 20.38 -22.19
C THR A 208 4.86 21.74 -22.75
N LEU A 209 5.81 22.62 -23.03
CA LEU A 209 5.58 23.86 -23.78
C LEU A 209 5.75 23.60 -25.28
N LEU A 210 5.08 24.39 -26.11
CA LEU A 210 5.33 24.47 -27.55
C LEU A 210 5.27 25.94 -28.02
N PRO A 211 6.17 26.38 -28.92
CA PRO A 211 6.08 27.67 -29.60
C PRO A 211 4.96 27.67 -30.65
N ASP A 212 4.58 28.87 -31.13
CA ASP A 212 3.47 29.12 -32.06
C ASP A 212 3.48 28.19 -33.29
N SER A 213 2.30 27.72 -33.72
CA SER A 213 2.15 26.63 -34.68
C SER A 213 2.71 26.90 -36.08
N GLY A 214 3.60 26.02 -36.54
CA GLY A 214 3.95 25.90 -37.95
C GLY A 214 3.11 24.79 -38.63
N THR A 215 2.63 25.02 -39.85
CA THR A 215 1.79 24.09 -40.64
C THR A 215 2.53 22.83 -41.16
N GLN A 216 3.69 22.52 -40.58
CA GLN A 216 4.59 21.43 -40.97
C GLN A 216 5.01 20.58 -39.75
N ARG A 217 4.19 20.52 -38.71
CA ARG A 217 4.45 19.73 -37.50
C ARG A 217 3.77 18.36 -37.54
N VAL A 218 4.12 17.47 -36.61
CA VAL A 218 3.44 16.18 -36.39
C VAL A 218 2.22 16.32 -35.49
N THR A 219 1.22 15.46 -35.67
CA THR A 219 -0.02 15.43 -34.85
C THR A 219 0.02 14.37 -33.74
N ASP A 220 1.08 13.55 -33.69
CA ASP A 220 1.26 12.43 -32.75
C ASP A 220 2.70 12.40 -32.19
N ALA A 221 3.21 13.54 -31.72
CA ALA A 221 4.53 13.61 -31.09
C ALA A 221 4.56 12.76 -29.80
N LYS A 222 5.38 11.69 -29.80
CA LYS A 222 5.45 10.72 -28.71
C LYS A 222 6.43 11.14 -27.62
N TYR A 223 5.87 11.62 -26.51
CA TYR A 223 6.55 11.82 -25.24
C TYR A 223 6.47 10.52 -24.42
N VAL A 224 7.57 10.15 -23.77
CA VAL A 224 7.70 8.94 -22.94
C VAL A 224 8.16 9.36 -21.56
N ILE A 225 7.37 9.09 -20.53
CA ILE A 225 7.56 9.59 -19.17
C ILE A 225 7.99 8.44 -18.28
N GLN A 226 9.26 8.42 -17.90
CA GLN A 226 9.83 7.47 -16.94
C GLN A 226 9.69 8.03 -15.52
N HIS A 227 9.17 7.22 -14.60
CA HIS A 227 8.90 7.58 -13.20
C HIS A 227 9.05 6.33 -12.30
N SER A 228 8.86 6.45 -10.98
CA SER A 228 9.22 5.32 -10.07
C SER A 228 8.31 4.09 -10.21
N GLN A 229 7.06 4.30 -10.62
CA GLN A 229 6.09 3.21 -10.83
C GLN A 229 6.18 2.59 -12.24
N GLY A 230 6.91 3.19 -13.20
CA GLY A 230 6.99 2.65 -14.56
C GLY A 230 7.39 3.64 -15.64
N THR A 231 6.77 3.50 -16.82
CA THR A 231 6.98 4.39 -17.96
C THR A 231 5.71 4.51 -18.78
N ASP A 232 5.14 5.72 -18.83
CA ASP A 232 3.92 6.04 -19.57
C ASP A 232 4.21 6.74 -20.92
N GLU A 233 3.26 6.73 -21.84
CA GLU A 233 3.40 7.30 -23.19
C GLU A 233 2.28 8.28 -23.53
N TYR A 234 2.66 9.49 -23.96
CA TYR A 234 1.73 10.58 -24.30
C TYR A 234 1.97 11.09 -25.72
N TYR A 235 0.87 11.19 -26.48
CA TYR A 235 0.87 11.69 -27.85
C TYR A 235 0.32 13.12 -27.88
N VAL A 236 1.16 14.07 -28.29
CA VAL A 236 0.81 15.50 -28.36
C VAL A 236 0.67 15.92 -29.83
N ASP A 237 -0.48 16.52 -30.16
CA ASP A 237 -0.63 17.22 -31.43
C ASP A 237 0.10 18.56 -31.36
N GLN A 238 1.16 18.72 -32.16
CA GLN A 238 1.99 19.93 -32.16
C GLN A 238 1.50 20.99 -33.16
N THR A 239 0.39 20.76 -33.87
CA THR A 239 -0.18 21.67 -34.88
C THR A 239 -1.13 22.74 -34.31
N ILE A 240 -1.39 22.72 -32.99
CA ILE A 240 -2.39 23.56 -32.30
C ILE A 240 -2.04 25.06 -32.34
N GLU A 241 -3.01 25.90 -32.74
CA GLU A 241 -2.81 27.29 -33.22
C GLU A 241 -2.35 28.37 -32.19
N GLU A 242 -2.25 28.07 -30.89
CA GLU A 242 -1.82 29.05 -29.87
C GLU A 242 -0.64 28.52 -29.04
N GLY A 243 0.57 28.99 -29.34
CA GLY A 243 1.80 28.62 -28.62
C GLY A 243 1.98 29.31 -27.27
N GLY A 244 3.05 28.97 -26.57
CA GLY A 244 3.33 29.47 -25.21
C GLY A 244 2.42 28.89 -24.13
N LYS A 245 1.65 27.85 -24.45
CA LYS A 245 0.75 27.16 -23.51
C LYS A 245 1.37 25.85 -23.01
N TRP A 246 1.19 25.59 -21.71
CA TRP A 246 1.59 24.34 -21.08
C TRP A 246 0.58 23.24 -21.41
N HIS A 247 0.94 22.35 -22.33
CA HIS A 247 0.17 21.15 -22.66
C HIS A 247 0.40 20.10 -21.57
N TYR A 248 -0.65 19.72 -20.84
CA TYR A 248 -0.58 18.68 -19.82
C TYR A 248 -0.28 17.31 -20.44
N ILE A 249 0.68 16.59 -19.87
CA ILE A 249 1.15 15.27 -20.32
C ILE A 249 1.14 14.23 -19.19
N GLY A 250 0.26 14.37 -18.20
CA GLY A 250 0.04 13.34 -17.17
C GLY A 250 0.38 13.74 -15.73
N THR A 251 0.03 12.86 -14.79
CA THR A 251 0.36 12.96 -13.36
C THR A 251 0.88 11.61 -12.93
N HIS A 252 2.08 11.57 -12.34
CA HIS A 252 2.78 10.33 -12.03
C HIS A 252 3.44 10.42 -10.66
N HIS A 253 3.55 9.30 -9.97
CA HIS A 253 4.38 9.21 -8.77
C HIS A 253 5.86 9.20 -9.18
N PHE A 254 6.64 10.07 -8.54
CA PHE A 254 8.10 10.10 -8.62
C PHE A 254 8.66 9.95 -7.22
N ASP A 255 9.74 9.19 -7.06
CA ASP A 255 10.43 9.03 -5.79
C ASP A 255 11.55 10.08 -5.64
N GLN A 256 11.77 10.54 -4.42
CA GLN A 256 12.80 11.53 -4.06
C GLN A 256 14.18 11.11 -4.59
N TYR A 257 14.74 11.91 -5.50
CA TYR A 257 16.08 11.74 -6.11
C TYR A 257 16.40 10.38 -6.78
N LEU A 258 15.49 9.39 -6.80
CA LEU A 258 15.70 8.11 -7.51
C LEU A 258 15.55 8.25 -9.05
N GLY A 259 15.00 9.38 -9.49
CA GLY A 259 15.05 9.85 -10.88
C GLY A 259 13.85 9.45 -11.73
N GLY A 260 13.42 10.40 -12.56
CA GLY A 260 12.52 10.17 -13.68
C GLY A 260 13.03 10.87 -14.94
N ALA A 261 12.26 10.84 -16.02
CA ALA A 261 12.56 11.58 -17.24
C ALA A 261 11.31 11.80 -18.09
N VAL A 262 11.28 12.86 -18.88
CA VAL A 262 10.43 12.95 -20.08
C VAL A 262 11.33 12.81 -21.31
N THR A 263 10.96 11.97 -22.27
CA THR A 263 11.70 11.75 -23.52
C THR A 263 10.78 11.93 -24.71
N LEU A 264 10.97 12.98 -25.51
CA LEU A 264 10.32 13.07 -26.83
C LEU A 264 11.20 12.35 -27.86
N SER A 265 10.60 11.41 -28.59
CA SER A 265 11.24 10.71 -29.71
C SER A 265 10.68 11.19 -31.05
N ASN A 266 11.48 11.10 -32.12
CA ASN A 266 11.00 11.38 -33.48
C ASN A 266 10.20 10.20 -34.11
N ALA A 267 9.60 9.35 -33.27
CA ALA A 267 8.69 8.29 -33.69
C ALA A 267 7.26 8.84 -33.86
N SER A 268 6.70 8.70 -35.06
CA SER A 268 5.36 9.15 -35.44
C SER A 268 4.79 8.22 -36.51
N THR A 269 3.47 8.09 -36.53
CA THR A 269 2.70 7.41 -37.57
C THR A 269 2.21 8.37 -38.66
N THR A 270 2.20 9.69 -38.38
CA THR A 270 1.73 10.73 -39.31
C THR A 270 2.86 11.51 -39.99
N SER A 271 4.12 11.34 -39.57
CA SER A 271 5.25 12.14 -40.05
C SER A 271 5.56 11.92 -41.54
N SER A 272 5.56 13.01 -42.30
CA SER A 272 6.06 13.05 -43.67
C SER A 272 7.55 13.45 -43.71
N SER A 273 8.18 13.38 -44.90
CA SER A 273 9.54 13.93 -45.14
C SER A 273 9.67 15.43 -44.87
N ASN A 274 8.54 16.13 -44.72
CA ASN A 274 8.45 17.57 -44.51
C ASN A 274 7.88 17.91 -43.13
N SER A 275 7.65 16.90 -42.27
CA SER A 275 7.09 17.08 -40.92
C SER A 275 8.21 17.20 -39.88
N PHE A 276 8.03 18.14 -38.95
CA PHE A 276 8.95 18.41 -37.85
C PHE A 276 8.36 18.01 -36.50
N PHE A 277 9.21 17.48 -35.63
CA PHE A 277 8.97 17.42 -34.19
C PHE A 277 9.59 18.65 -33.55
N ILE A 278 8.92 19.19 -32.54
CA ILE A 278 9.32 20.39 -31.79
C ILE A 278 9.48 20.01 -30.31
N ALA A 279 10.51 20.54 -29.66
CA ALA A 279 10.83 20.29 -28.27
C ALA A 279 11.29 21.58 -27.61
N ASP A 280 10.59 22.01 -26.59
CA ASP A 280 10.82 23.28 -25.89
C ASP A 280 11.09 22.94 -24.40
N ALA A 281 10.20 23.30 -23.50
CA ALA A 281 10.37 23.05 -22.08
C ALA A 281 9.41 21.97 -21.51
N ILE A 282 9.80 21.39 -20.38
CA ILE A 282 8.99 20.51 -19.53
C ILE A 282 8.79 21.18 -18.17
N ARG A 283 7.55 21.28 -17.69
CA ARG A 283 7.23 21.72 -16.32
C ARG A 283 6.79 20.52 -15.49
N ILE A 284 7.35 20.38 -14.29
CA ILE A 284 6.95 19.39 -13.28
C ILE A 284 6.49 20.10 -12.01
N ALA A 285 5.32 19.78 -11.47
CA ALA A 285 4.76 20.42 -10.27
C ALA A 285 3.99 19.42 -9.38
N PRO A 286 4.13 19.46 -8.04
CA PRO A 286 3.47 18.50 -7.15
C PRO A 286 1.94 18.65 -7.20
N VAL A 287 1.23 17.54 -6.96
CA VAL A 287 -0.21 17.57 -6.71
C VAL A 287 -0.46 18.27 -5.38
N GLN A 288 -1.25 19.35 -5.43
CA GLN A 288 -1.61 20.14 -4.24
C GLN A 288 -2.72 19.46 -3.45
N ASN A 289 -2.47 19.17 -2.17
CA ASN A 289 -3.46 18.66 -1.24
C ASN A 289 -4.34 19.82 -0.75
N ILE A 290 -5.52 19.99 -1.35
CA ILE A 290 -6.46 21.07 -1.04
C ILE A 290 -7.78 20.44 -0.58
N VAL A 291 -8.29 20.91 0.55
CA VAL A 291 -9.61 20.56 1.09
C VAL A 291 -10.49 21.80 1.05
N ASP A 292 -11.56 21.74 0.28
CA ASP A 292 -12.51 22.84 0.05
C ASP A 292 -13.57 22.95 1.17
N ASN A 293 -14.29 24.08 1.30
CA ASN A 293 -15.40 24.17 2.26
C ASN A 293 -16.56 23.24 1.92
N THR A 294 -16.76 22.83 0.66
CA THR A 294 -17.72 21.77 0.31
C THR A 294 -17.35 20.41 0.90
N GLN A 295 -16.09 20.21 1.31
CA GLN A 295 -15.55 18.96 1.84
C GLN A 295 -15.37 18.96 3.37
N SER A 296 -15.63 20.06 4.08
CA SER A 296 -15.40 20.15 5.53
C SER A 296 -16.55 19.58 6.36
N ILE A 297 -16.22 18.99 7.52
CA ILE A 297 -17.17 18.48 8.51
C ILE A 297 -17.64 19.66 9.37
N LYS A 298 -18.96 19.85 9.50
CA LYS A 298 -19.55 21.07 10.07
C LYS A 298 -20.44 20.80 11.27
N LEU A 299 -20.22 21.57 12.33
CA LEU A 299 -21.09 21.66 13.50
C LEU A 299 -21.75 23.03 13.52
N GLY A 300 -23.07 23.07 13.61
CA GLY A 300 -23.87 24.30 13.56
C GLY A 300 -24.31 24.71 12.14
N ASN A 301 -25.16 25.73 12.06
CA ASN A 301 -25.84 26.14 10.83
C ASN A 301 -24.98 27.10 9.99
N TRP A 302 -23.99 26.56 9.28
CA TRP A 302 -23.22 27.31 8.28
C TRP A 302 -24.07 27.63 7.03
N HIS A 303 -23.71 28.69 6.31
CA HIS A 303 -24.46 29.19 5.15
C HIS A 303 -23.53 29.47 3.97
N SER A 304 -23.83 28.86 2.81
CA SER A 304 -23.16 29.13 1.53
C SER A 304 -23.38 30.58 1.04
N SER A 305 -22.40 31.12 0.32
CA SER A 305 -22.42 32.46 -0.27
C SER A 305 -21.42 32.59 -1.44
N THR A 306 -21.81 33.35 -2.45
CA THR A 306 -20.94 33.83 -3.54
C THR A 306 -20.87 35.37 -3.58
N ALA A 307 -21.27 36.04 -2.48
CA ALA A 307 -21.48 37.49 -2.43
C ALA A 307 -20.20 38.34 -2.34
N LYS A 308 -19.04 37.69 -2.34
CA LYS A 308 -17.69 38.28 -2.37
C LYS A 308 -16.89 37.56 -3.45
N ASN A 309 -15.96 38.27 -4.08
CA ASN A 309 -15.12 37.68 -5.11
C ASN A 309 -13.99 36.84 -4.50
N ASN A 310 -13.33 36.06 -5.34
CA ASN A 310 -12.06 35.38 -5.05
C ASN A 310 -12.14 34.33 -3.93
N TYR A 311 -13.24 33.61 -3.80
CA TYR A 311 -13.30 32.33 -3.06
C TYR A 311 -12.61 31.20 -3.86
N TYR A 312 -12.32 30.08 -3.21
CA TYR A 312 -11.92 28.83 -3.89
C TYR A 312 -13.17 27.99 -4.21
N GLY A 313 -13.07 27.00 -5.09
CA GLY A 313 -14.21 26.12 -5.39
C GLY A 313 -15.40 26.83 -6.07
N GLU A 314 -16.62 26.46 -5.68
CA GLU A 314 -17.87 27.01 -6.25
C GLU A 314 -18.49 28.14 -5.41
N ASP A 315 -18.21 28.18 -4.11
CA ASP A 315 -18.73 29.16 -3.14
C ASP A 315 -17.78 29.36 -1.94
N TYR A 316 -18.23 30.10 -0.93
CA TYR A 316 -17.65 30.06 0.42
C TYR A 316 -18.76 30.02 1.45
N GLU A 317 -18.47 29.59 2.68
CA GLU A 317 -19.45 29.53 3.76
C GLU A 317 -19.24 30.60 4.84
N TYR A 318 -20.29 30.90 5.61
CA TYR A 318 -20.22 31.78 6.77
C TYR A 318 -21.15 31.35 7.90
N ILE A 319 -20.84 31.79 9.12
CA ILE A 319 -21.69 31.65 10.30
C ILE A 319 -21.57 32.88 11.21
N SER A 320 -22.66 33.24 11.90
CA SER A 320 -22.67 34.30 12.90
C SER A 320 -21.86 33.92 14.15
N THR A 321 -21.17 34.89 14.73
CA THR A 321 -20.29 34.72 15.90
C THR A 321 -21.00 34.98 17.22
N GLU A 322 -20.54 34.29 18.26
CA GLU A 322 -21.04 34.44 19.64
C GLU A 322 -19.94 34.13 20.67
N LEU A 323 -20.10 34.60 21.91
CA LEU A 323 -19.14 34.35 22.99
C LEU A 323 -19.41 32.98 23.62
N GLY A 324 -18.43 32.07 23.55
CA GLY A 324 -18.58 30.67 23.93
C GLY A 324 -19.31 29.83 22.88
N GLY A 325 -19.27 30.24 21.61
CA GLY A 325 -19.91 29.55 20.50
C GLY A 325 -19.37 28.14 20.27
N THR A 326 -20.26 27.18 20.01
CA THR A 326 -19.92 25.76 19.84
C THR A 326 -20.01 25.29 18.39
N ALA A 327 -20.11 26.20 17.42
CA ALA A 327 -20.18 25.85 16.00
C ALA A 327 -18.79 25.91 15.36
N SER A 328 -18.51 24.96 14.46
CA SER A 328 -17.21 24.81 13.82
C SER A 328 -17.31 24.25 12.40
N SER A 329 -16.24 24.45 11.62
CA SER A 329 -15.97 23.75 10.36
C SER A 329 -14.58 23.12 10.46
N VAL A 330 -14.45 21.86 10.06
CA VAL A 330 -13.24 21.04 10.22
C VAL A 330 -12.83 20.47 8.86
N TRP A 331 -11.63 20.84 8.41
CA TRP A 331 -11.01 20.32 7.19
C TRP A 331 -9.99 19.24 7.59
N GLN A 332 -10.22 18.00 7.15
CA GLN A 332 -9.40 16.84 7.50
C GLN A 332 -8.70 16.32 6.23
N PRO A 333 -7.46 16.76 5.93
CA PRO A 333 -6.72 16.27 4.77
C PRO A 333 -6.30 14.81 4.96
N ASN A 334 -6.24 14.06 3.85
CA ASN A 334 -5.45 12.83 3.81
C ASN A 334 -4.00 13.20 3.47
N MET A 335 -3.08 12.96 4.40
CA MET A 335 -1.67 13.34 4.23
C MET A 335 -0.90 12.20 3.56
N PRO A 336 -0.28 12.41 2.37
CA PRO A 336 0.40 11.34 1.64
C PRO A 336 1.64 10.74 2.34
N ALA A 337 2.23 11.42 3.33
CA ALA A 337 3.35 10.94 4.11
C ALA A 337 3.35 11.56 5.52
N SER A 338 4.17 11.03 6.43
CA SER A 338 4.60 11.79 7.62
C SER A 338 5.68 12.80 7.21
N GLY A 339 5.62 14.02 7.73
CA GLY A 339 6.53 15.09 7.34
C GLY A 339 6.07 16.49 7.73
N ASP A 340 6.90 17.50 7.45
CA ASP A 340 6.49 18.91 7.57
C ASP A 340 5.55 19.30 6.43
N TYR A 341 4.42 19.93 6.75
CA TYR A 341 3.55 20.57 5.76
C TYR A 341 3.42 22.06 6.07
N GLN A 342 3.58 22.90 5.04
CA GLN A 342 3.06 24.27 5.12
C GLN A 342 1.55 24.21 5.02
N VAL A 343 0.87 24.72 6.04
CA VAL A 343 -0.58 24.90 6.03
C VAL A 343 -0.90 26.28 5.48
N LEU A 344 -1.82 26.36 4.54
CA LEU A 344 -2.32 27.60 3.98
C LEU A 344 -3.84 27.63 3.97
N TYR A 345 -4.38 28.84 4.05
CA TYR A 345 -5.80 29.12 4.14
C TYR A 345 -6.18 30.11 3.04
N TRP A 346 -7.17 29.77 2.23
CA TRP A 346 -7.74 30.68 1.25
C TRP A 346 -8.84 31.53 1.89
N LEU A 347 -8.99 32.78 1.43
CA LEU A 347 -10.00 33.69 1.95
C LEU A 347 -10.58 34.56 0.82
N PRO A 348 -11.92 34.63 0.66
CA PRO A 348 -12.56 35.53 -0.29
C PRO A 348 -12.40 36.99 0.16
N ASP A 349 -12.67 37.94 -0.74
CA ASP A 349 -12.55 39.37 -0.44
C ASP A 349 -13.34 39.80 0.81
N GLY A 350 -12.63 40.28 1.83
CA GLY A 350 -13.19 40.68 3.11
C GLY A 350 -13.99 41.98 3.12
N ASP A 351 -14.73 42.18 4.22
CA ASP A 351 -15.26 43.48 4.61
C ASP A 351 -15.48 43.59 6.13
N SER A 352 -15.98 44.74 6.56
CA SER A 352 -16.25 45.07 7.98
C SER A 352 -17.34 44.24 8.68
N THR A 353 -18.03 43.31 7.99
CA THR A 353 -19.00 42.38 8.62
C THR A 353 -18.35 41.11 9.16
N ARG A 354 -17.13 40.80 8.71
CA ARG A 354 -16.38 39.60 9.09
C ARG A 354 -15.58 39.80 10.39
N LEU A 355 -15.04 38.70 10.92
CA LEU A 355 -14.10 38.73 12.06
C LEU A 355 -12.74 39.32 11.69
N SER A 356 -12.13 40.01 12.65
CA SER A 356 -10.74 40.47 12.65
C SER A 356 -9.76 39.47 13.31
N ASP A 357 -10.32 38.43 13.92
CA ASP A 357 -9.66 37.52 14.88
C ASP A 357 -10.37 36.15 14.88
N ALA A 358 -10.64 35.63 13.68
CA ALA A 358 -11.23 34.30 13.49
C ALA A 358 -10.27 33.22 13.98
N LYS A 359 -10.72 32.39 14.92
CA LYS A 359 -9.90 31.33 15.53
C LYS A 359 -9.82 30.14 14.59
N VAL A 360 -8.61 29.85 14.11
CA VAL A 360 -8.30 28.71 13.25
C VAL A 360 -7.25 27.85 13.95
N THR A 361 -7.63 26.67 14.42
CA THR A 361 -6.74 25.72 15.09
C THR A 361 -6.24 24.69 14.09
N VAL A 362 -4.92 24.58 13.94
CA VAL A 362 -4.26 23.49 13.20
C VAL A 362 -3.94 22.37 14.19
N LYS A 363 -4.51 21.19 13.99
CA LYS A 363 -4.16 19.95 14.70
C LYS A 363 -3.12 19.19 13.88
N HIS A 364 -1.97 18.95 14.51
CA HIS A 364 -0.75 18.43 13.91
C HIS A 364 -0.10 17.38 14.84
N ALA A 365 0.96 16.70 14.42
CA ALA A 365 1.58 15.60 15.18
C ALA A 365 2.03 16.04 16.60
N ALA A 366 2.61 17.24 16.71
CA ALA A 366 3.04 17.84 17.98
C ALA A 366 1.91 18.50 18.81
N GLY A 367 0.63 18.30 18.48
CA GLY A 367 -0.51 18.87 19.22
C GLY A 367 -1.37 19.85 18.40
N GLU A 368 -1.75 20.99 19.00
CA GLU A 368 -2.61 21.99 18.36
C GLU A 368 -2.03 23.40 18.45
N THR A 369 -2.03 24.12 17.32
CA THR A 369 -1.64 25.53 17.24
C THR A 369 -2.82 26.39 16.77
N GLN A 370 -3.28 27.32 17.60
CA GLN A 370 -4.36 28.26 17.27
C GLN A 370 -3.82 29.56 16.66
N TYR A 371 -4.37 29.93 15.51
CA TYR A 371 -4.18 31.21 14.83
C TYR A 371 -5.41 32.10 14.99
N ASN A 372 -5.22 33.41 15.02
CA ASN A 372 -6.29 34.41 15.01
C ASN A 372 -6.19 35.21 13.70
N ILE A 373 -7.17 35.08 12.82
CA ILE A 373 -7.10 35.51 11.42
C ILE A 373 -8.01 36.71 11.15
N ASP A 374 -7.46 37.76 10.52
CA ASP A 374 -8.24 38.91 10.06
C ASP A 374 -8.90 38.63 8.71
N GLN A 375 -10.19 38.30 8.74
CA GLN A 375 -11.01 38.02 7.57
C GLN A 375 -11.63 39.30 6.96
N THR A 376 -11.35 40.49 7.50
CA THR A 376 -11.89 41.76 7.00
C THR A 376 -11.14 42.33 5.78
N GLN A 377 -9.97 41.78 5.48
CA GLN A 377 -9.07 42.24 4.41
C GLN A 377 -9.50 41.80 3.00
N THR A 378 -9.29 42.68 2.00
CA THR A 378 -9.53 42.35 0.58
C THR A 378 -8.31 41.62 0.00
N ASN A 379 -8.35 40.28 0.05
CA ASN A 379 -7.18 39.43 -0.21
C ASN A 379 -6.90 39.17 -1.70
N GLN A 380 -7.81 39.52 -2.63
CA GLN A 380 -7.60 39.35 -4.08
C GLN A 380 -7.32 37.90 -4.53
N GLY A 381 -7.75 36.90 -3.75
CA GLY A 381 -7.49 35.49 -4.02
C GLY A 381 -6.04 35.11 -3.76
N GLN A 382 -5.66 35.02 -2.49
CA GLN A 382 -4.32 34.65 -2.07
C GLN A 382 -4.36 33.66 -0.90
N TRP A 383 -3.42 32.71 -0.92
CA TRP A 383 -3.22 31.75 0.16
C TRP A 383 -2.46 32.40 1.32
N LEU A 384 -3.13 32.56 2.46
CA LEU A 384 -2.54 33.00 3.72
C LEU A 384 -1.86 31.81 4.40
N THR A 385 -0.55 31.86 4.65
CA THR A 385 0.12 30.78 5.40
C THR A 385 -0.26 30.80 6.88
N LEU A 386 -0.54 29.62 7.42
CA LEU A 386 -0.70 29.33 8.84
C LEU A 386 0.56 28.64 9.40
N GLY A 387 1.73 28.91 8.80
CA GLY A 387 3.01 28.30 9.19
C GLY A 387 3.23 26.88 8.68
N THR A 388 4.27 26.25 9.21
CA THR A 388 4.68 24.87 8.91
C THR A 388 4.46 24.02 10.14
N HIS A 389 3.89 22.83 9.95
CA HIS A 389 3.52 21.90 11.01
C HIS A 389 3.87 20.47 10.60
N GLN A 390 4.38 19.66 11.52
CA GLN A 390 4.57 18.23 11.29
C GLN A 390 3.24 17.50 11.32
N PHE A 391 2.94 16.70 10.29
CA PHE A 391 1.78 15.81 10.27
C PHE A 391 2.24 14.37 10.10
N LEU A 392 1.42 13.44 10.60
CA LEU A 392 1.56 12.02 10.27
C LEU A 392 0.77 11.72 9.00
N GLY A 393 1.23 10.73 8.23
CA GLY A 393 0.48 10.23 7.08
C GLY A 393 -0.93 9.77 7.45
N GLY A 394 -1.87 9.84 6.49
CA GLY A 394 -3.28 9.53 6.72
C GLY A 394 -4.09 10.72 7.23
N LEU A 395 -5.16 10.43 7.99
CA LEU A 395 -6.22 11.38 8.36
C LEU A 395 -6.06 11.99 9.78
N SER A 396 -4.89 11.87 10.40
CA SER A 396 -4.65 12.27 11.80
C SER A 396 -4.70 13.79 12.03
N GLY A 397 -4.38 14.56 10.99
CA GLY A 397 -4.36 16.03 11.00
C GLY A 397 -5.70 16.65 10.65
N SER A 398 -5.93 17.87 11.16
CA SER A 398 -7.07 18.68 10.75
C SER A 398 -6.83 20.17 10.94
N VAL A 399 -7.69 20.99 10.34
CA VAL A 399 -7.79 22.42 10.65
C VAL A 399 -9.24 22.73 11.02
N THR A 400 -9.44 23.47 12.11
CA THR A 400 -10.76 23.79 12.67
C THR A 400 -10.96 25.29 12.76
N LEU A 401 -12.01 25.82 12.16
CA LEU A 401 -12.50 27.19 12.35
C LEU A 401 -13.70 27.17 13.32
N SER A 402 -13.69 28.00 14.37
CA SER A 402 -14.79 28.10 15.34
C SER A 402 -15.55 29.43 15.27
N ASN A 403 -16.83 29.45 15.65
CA ASN A 403 -17.62 30.69 15.79
C ASN A 403 -17.46 31.42 17.14
N ASP A 404 -16.72 30.84 18.10
CA ASP A 404 -16.43 31.46 19.40
C ASP A 404 -15.56 32.72 19.26
N ASN A 405 -16.17 33.88 19.51
CA ASN A 405 -15.47 35.16 19.49
C ASN A 405 -16.04 36.18 20.50
N SER A 406 -15.17 37.08 20.98
CA SER A 406 -15.54 38.18 21.86
C SER A 406 -16.53 39.19 21.24
N SER A 407 -16.64 39.20 19.92
CA SER A 407 -17.49 40.11 19.14
C SER A 407 -18.68 39.38 18.51
N GLY A 408 -19.74 39.15 19.31
CA GLY A 408 -21.03 38.76 18.77
C GLY A 408 -21.59 39.83 17.82
N SER A 409 -22.21 39.41 16.71
CA SER A 409 -22.59 40.24 15.54
C SER A 409 -21.50 40.44 14.46
N LYS A 410 -20.59 39.48 14.31
CA LYS A 410 -19.72 39.31 13.12
C LYS A 410 -20.02 37.97 12.44
N ASN A 411 -19.41 37.76 11.27
CA ASN A 411 -19.36 36.47 10.60
C ASN A 411 -17.95 35.88 10.64
N ALA A 412 -17.83 34.60 10.99
CA ALA A 412 -16.69 33.77 10.63
C ALA A 412 -16.90 33.19 9.22
N ILE A 413 -15.85 33.12 8.41
CA ILE A 413 -15.88 32.69 7.00
C ILE A 413 -15.11 31.39 6.81
N ALA A 414 -15.70 30.41 6.13
CA ALA A 414 -15.11 29.13 5.76
C ALA A 414 -14.90 29.07 4.23
N ASP A 415 -13.76 28.56 3.79
CA ASP A 415 -13.32 28.45 2.38
C ASP A 415 -12.31 27.26 2.33
N ALA A 416 -11.38 27.19 1.38
CA ALA A 416 -10.43 26.08 1.25
C ALA A 416 -9.14 26.22 2.11
N PHE A 417 -8.55 25.06 2.45
CA PHE A 417 -7.22 24.91 3.06
C PHE A 417 -6.29 24.08 2.16
N ARG A 418 -5.00 24.42 2.14
CA ARG A 418 -3.96 23.69 1.40
C ARG A 418 -2.85 23.20 2.32
N PHE A 419 -2.30 22.04 2.01
CA PHE A 419 -1.23 21.38 2.75
C PHE A 419 -0.08 21.04 1.78
N ASP A 420 1.00 21.82 1.81
CA ASP A 420 2.18 21.61 0.94
C ASP A 420 3.29 20.86 1.71
N LEU A 421 3.57 19.61 1.33
CA LEU A 421 4.60 18.73 1.93
C LEU A 421 6.01 19.28 1.70
N LEU A 422 6.68 19.80 2.73
CA LEU A 422 8.02 20.41 2.66
C LEU A 422 9.17 19.44 2.96
N SER A 423 8.90 18.34 3.66
CA SER A 423 9.87 17.31 4.04
C SER A 423 9.13 15.98 4.22
N VAL A 424 9.84 14.86 4.06
CA VAL A 424 9.29 13.53 4.43
C VAL A 424 10.14 12.94 5.54
N ASN A 425 9.49 12.34 6.52
CA ASN A 425 10.15 11.74 7.68
C ASN A 425 10.18 10.22 7.52
N GLU A 426 11.38 9.67 7.28
CA GLU A 426 11.67 8.24 7.46
C GLU A 426 11.59 7.86 8.95
N ALA A 427 11.86 6.62 9.34
CA ALA A 427 11.81 6.18 10.74
C ALA A 427 13.21 5.83 11.29
N ALA A 428 13.56 6.39 12.45
CA ALA A 428 14.81 6.08 13.13
C ALA A 428 14.78 4.70 13.83
N PHE A 429 15.89 3.96 13.82
CA PHE A 429 15.99 2.63 14.40
C PHE A 429 16.91 2.56 15.63
N ASN A 430 16.57 1.67 16.56
CA ASN A 430 17.29 1.49 17.82
C ASN A 430 18.65 0.79 17.61
N VAL A 431 19.75 1.55 17.74
CA VAL A 431 21.14 1.07 17.64
C VAL A 431 21.71 0.53 18.96
N ALA A 432 21.00 0.70 20.08
CA ALA A 432 21.39 0.12 21.36
C ALA A 432 21.00 -1.37 21.48
N LEU A 433 20.06 -1.86 20.68
CA LEU A 433 19.56 -3.23 20.76
C LEU A 433 20.69 -4.28 20.68
N ASN A 434 20.77 -5.15 21.69
CA ASN A 434 21.86 -6.12 21.92
C ASN A 434 23.28 -5.51 22.04
N ALA A 435 23.44 -4.23 22.41
CA ALA A 435 24.73 -3.62 22.71
C ALA A 435 25.46 -4.36 23.86
N ASN A 436 26.80 -4.25 23.94
CA ASN A 436 27.49 -4.74 25.14
C ASN A 436 27.37 -3.68 26.24
N THR A 437 26.87 -4.05 27.42
CA THR A 437 26.74 -3.09 28.53
C THR A 437 27.86 -3.22 29.56
N SER A 438 28.07 -2.14 30.34
CA SER A 438 28.74 -2.20 31.64
C SER A 438 28.18 -1.11 32.55
N ALA A 439 28.25 -1.28 33.87
CA ALA A 439 27.68 -0.33 34.84
C ALA A 439 28.59 -0.15 36.06
N ASP A 440 28.33 0.88 36.86
CA ASP A 440 29.02 1.12 38.13
C ASP A 440 28.79 -0.01 39.14
N SER A 441 27.58 -0.56 39.14
CA SER A 441 27.10 -1.55 40.09
C SER A 441 25.95 -2.38 39.50
N VAL A 442 25.74 -3.58 40.04
CA VAL A 442 24.66 -4.51 39.64
C VAL A 442 24.12 -5.19 40.90
N THR A 443 22.79 -5.17 41.09
CA THR A 443 22.10 -5.97 42.10
C THR A 443 21.50 -7.22 41.45
N GLU A 444 22.17 -8.36 41.59
CA GLU A 444 21.69 -9.68 41.12
C GLU A 444 20.23 -9.96 41.50
N PRO A 445 19.39 -10.55 40.61
CA PRO A 445 19.70 -11.03 39.25
C PRO A 445 19.61 -9.96 38.14
N TYR A 446 19.49 -8.67 38.50
CA TYR A 446 19.11 -7.59 37.58
C TYR A 446 20.32 -6.96 36.88
N ALA A 447 20.91 -7.72 35.95
CA ALA A 447 22.11 -7.40 35.20
C ALA A 447 21.98 -6.15 34.30
N ALA A 448 23.11 -5.53 33.98
CA ALA A 448 23.16 -4.34 33.10
C ALA A 448 22.71 -4.64 31.66
N ASN A 449 22.95 -5.86 31.14
CA ASN A 449 22.55 -6.25 29.78
C ASN A 449 21.03 -6.27 29.58
N ASN A 450 20.25 -6.31 30.66
CA ASN A 450 18.79 -6.31 30.62
C ASN A 450 18.22 -4.98 30.08
N VAL A 451 19.02 -3.92 29.92
CA VAL A 451 18.53 -2.62 29.39
C VAL A 451 18.72 -2.45 27.88
N VAL A 452 19.12 -3.51 27.19
CA VAL A 452 19.28 -3.53 25.72
C VAL A 452 18.84 -4.88 25.14
N ASP A 453 17.98 -5.61 25.84
CA ASP A 453 17.46 -6.90 25.39
C ASP A 453 16.12 -6.75 24.64
N GLY A 454 15.52 -5.55 24.66
CA GLY A 454 14.24 -5.24 24.06
C GLY A 454 13.02 -5.60 24.93
N VAL A 455 13.21 -5.95 26.21
CA VAL A 455 12.16 -6.51 27.08
C VAL A 455 11.74 -5.52 28.18
N VAL A 456 10.97 -4.50 27.79
CA VAL A 456 10.35 -3.53 28.71
C VAL A 456 9.41 -4.25 29.68
N SER A 457 9.92 -4.56 30.87
CA SER A 457 9.18 -5.32 31.88
C SER A 457 9.62 -4.97 33.29
N ASN A 458 8.99 -5.58 34.30
CA ASN A 458 9.54 -5.52 35.65
C ASN A 458 10.71 -6.50 35.83
N ASP A 459 10.70 -7.66 35.17
CA ASP A 459 11.62 -8.75 35.50
C ASP A 459 12.91 -8.73 34.67
N SER A 460 12.87 -8.28 33.41
CA SER A 460 14.06 -7.73 32.76
C SER A 460 14.17 -6.24 33.08
N ARG A 461 15.22 -5.91 33.83
CA ARG A 461 15.67 -4.57 34.21
C ARG A 461 17.10 -4.64 34.75
N TRP A 462 17.83 -3.55 34.69
CA TRP A 462 19.00 -3.32 35.54
C TRP A 462 18.58 -2.71 36.88
N LEU A 463 19.25 -3.14 37.96
CA LEU A 463 19.23 -2.45 39.25
C LEU A 463 20.65 -2.07 39.66
N SER A 464 20.89 -0.78 39.90
CA SER A 464 22.12 -0.33 40.57
C SER A 464 22.18 -0.79 42.04
N ASP A 465 23.31 -0.59 42.71
CA ASP A 465 23.39 -0.78 44.16
C ASP A 465 22.82 0.42 44.95
N THR A 466 23.26 0.60 46.21
CA THR A 466 23.01 1.81 47.01
C THR A 466 24.26 2.18 47.81
N SER A 467 25.45 2.01 47.23
CA SER A 467 26.75 2.23 47.89
C SER A 467 27.48 3.47 47.37
N THR A 468 27.19 3.89 46.14
CA THR A 468 27.68 5.13 45.53
C THR A 468 26.66 6.28 45.71
N THR A 469 27.09 7.50 45.39
CA THR A 469 26.19 8.69 45.28
C THR A 469 26.07 9.17 43.84
N GLN A 470 26.40 8.30 42.89
CA GLN A 470 26.33 8.55 41.45
C GLN A 470 26.37 7.19 40.75
N HIS A 471 25.43 6.95 39.84
CA HIS A 471 25.33 5.71 39.06
C HIS A 471 25.63 5.96 37.59
N TRP A 472 26.12 4.94 36.87
CA TRP A 472 26.33 5.01 35.43
C TRP A 472 26.17 3.65 34.75
N LEU A 473 25.67 3.69 33.51
CA LEU A 473 25.57 2.52 32.63
C LEU A 473 26.01 2.90 31.21
N GLU A 474 27.07 2.23 30.73
CA GLU A 474 27.67 2.38 29.40
C GLU A 474 27.09 1.34 28.43
N LEU A 475 26.78 1.80 27.22
CA LEU A 475 26.33 1.02 26.06
C LEU A 475 27.41 1.07 24.98
N ASP A 476 27.93 -0.08 24.58
CA ASP A 476 28.83 -0.25 23.45
C ASP A 476 28.05 -0.68 22.20
N LEU A 477 27.87 0.27 21.28
CA LEU A 477 27.08 0.12 20.05
C LEU A 477 27.82 -0.74 19.00
N LYS A 478 29.03 -1.22 19.28
CA LYS A 478 29.92 -2.05 18.43
C LYS A 478 30.50 -1.33 17.21
N GLU A 479 29.77 -0.40 16.62
CA GLU A 479 30.21 0.50 15.54
C GLU A 479 29.74 1.95 15.79
N SER A 480 30.20 2.89 14.97
CA SER A 480 29.90 4.32 15.15
C SER A 480 28.61 4.72 14.45
N PHE A 481 27.61 5.14 15.23
CA PHE A 481 26.35 5.67 14.72
C PHE A 481 26.26 7.18 14.95
N THR A 482 25.63 7.88 14.01
CA THR A 482 25.10 9.23 14.20
C THR A 482 23.72 9.10 14.83
N ILE A 483 23.54 9.64 16.03
CA ILE A 483 22.37 9.44 16.91
C ILE A 483 21.76 10.77 17.35
N GLN A 484 20.43 10.77 17.54
CA GLN A 484 19.63 12.00 17.69
C GLN A 484 18.62 11.98 18.86
N CYS A 485 18.24 10.81 19.36
CA CYS A 485 17.30 10.68 20.47
C CYS A 485 17.42 9.32 21.18
N ALA A 486 16.73 9.21 22.32
CA ALA A 486 16.70 8.02 23.16
C ALA A 486 15.32 7.79 23.81
N ALA A 487 14.99 6.53 24.07
CA ALA A 487 13.90 6.13 24.99
C ALA A 487 14.51 5.52 26.26
N ILE A 488 14.03 5.91 27.44
CA ILE A 488 14.47 5.36 28.72
C ILE A 488 13.25 4.83 29.47
N HIS A 489 12.97 3.55 29.24
CA HIS A 489 11.97 2.79 29.97
C HIS A 489 12.52 2.48 31.35
N ASN A 490 11.83 2.91 32.40
CA ASN A 490 12.35 2.88 33.76
C ASN A 490 11.28 2.49 34.78
N GLY A 491 11.68 2.40 36.05
CA GLY A 491 10.74 2.26 37.16
C GLY A 491 10.40 0.83 37.56
N TYR A 492 9.31 0.72 38.31
CA TYR A 492 8.69 -0.53 38.73
C TYR A 492 7.18 -0.34 38.74
N ASN A 493 6.45 -1.14 37.97
CA ASN A 493 5.10 -0.78 37.50
C ASN A 493 5.14 0.62 36.83
N ASN A 494 4.27 1.53 37.30
CA ASN A 494 4.13 2.90 36.82
C ASN A 494 4.93 3.92 37.64
N GLU A 495 5.62 3.48 38.70
CA GLU A 495 6.44 4.35 39.56
C GLU A 495 7.83 4.56 38.95
N PRO A 496 8.33 5.81 38.82
CA PRO A 496 9.64 6.10 38.24
C PRO A 496 10.81 5.43 38.97
N GLY A 497 11.85 5.14 38.19
CA GLY A 497 13.06 4.40 38.60
C GLY A 497 14.34 5.21 38.49
N ILE A 498 14.27 6.40 37.90
CA ILE A 498 15.33 7.37 37.77
C ILE A 498 14.70 8.76 37.71
N TYR A 499 15.31 9.73 38.40
CA TYR A 499 14.75 11.07 38.62
C TYR A 499 15.70 12.15 38.10
N ASN A 500 17.02 11.98 38.27
CA ASN A 500 18.02 12.97 37.84
C ASN A 500 19.15 12.30 37.04
N PHE A 501 19.29 12.63 35.77
CA PHE A 501 20.25 11.97 34.88
C PHE A 501 20.60 12.78 33.62
N ALA A 502 21.64 12.36 32.92
CA ALA A 502 22.02 12.81 31.59
C ALA A 502 22.56 11.64 30.76
N LEU A 503 22.53 11.74 29.43
CA LEU A 503 23.27 10.85 28.55
C LEU A 503 24.60 11.50 28.14
N GLN A 504 25.62 10.67 27.98
CA GLN A 504 26.95 11.06 27.54
C GLN A 504 27.37 10.25 26.31
N TYR A 505 28.17 10.85 25.44
CA TYR A 505 28.76 10.18 24.27
C TYR A 505 30.28 10.12 24.36
N LYS A 506 30.87 9.12 23.72
CA LYS A 506 32.31 8.94 23.66
C LYS A 506 32.88 9.69 22.46
N SER A 507 33.80 10.63 22.73
CA SER A 507 34.50 11.41 21.71
C SER A 507 35.96 11.61 22.10
N ASN A 508 36.89 11.34 21.17
CA ASN A 508 38.34 11.51 21.35
C ASN A 508 38.91 10.89 22.65
N GLY A 509 38.36 9.74 23.09
CA GLY A 509 38.74 9.06 24.33
C GLY A 509 38.12 9.64 25.61
N SER A 510 37.56 10.85 25.55
CA SER A 510 36.79 11.48 26.63
C SER A 510 35.33 11.03 26.65
N TRP A 511 34.64 11.35 27.74
CA TRP A 511 33.18 11.36 27.83
C TRP A 511 32.71 12.81 27.84
N LEU A 512 31.68 13.12 27.06
CA LEU A 512 31.06 14.44 26.97
C LEU A 512 29.54 14.28 27.12
N ASP A 513 28.86 15.24 27.73
CA ASP A 513 27.40 15.25 27.81
C ASP A 513 26.79 15.40 26.40
N ILE A 514 25.71 14.66 26.13
CA ILE A 514 24.90 14.86 24.93
C ILE A 514 23.94 16.03 25.24
N PRO A 515 23.96 17.13 24.45
CA PRO A 515 23.02 18.24 24.63
C PRO A 515 21.56 17.79 24.61
N GLY A 516 20.66 18.51 25.29
CA GLY A 516 19.25 18.16 25.49
C GLY A 516 18.99 17.10 26.56
N THR A 517 19.93 16.16 26.78
CA THR A 517 19.64 14.93 27.55
C THR A 517 19.60 15.06 29.07
N SER A 518 19.78 16.27 29.63
CA SER A 518 19.84 16.50 31.08
C SER A 518 18.45 16.62 31.69
N VAL A 519 17.97 15.55 32.33
CA VAL A 519 16.66 15.45 32.98
C VAL A 519 16.81 15.56 34.50
N SER A 520 15.93 16.33 35.14
CA SER A 520 15.91 16.50 36.60
C SER A 520 14.50 16.49 37.16
N GLY A 521 14.26 15.69 38.20
CA GLY A 521 12.95 15.53 38.83
C GLY A 521 11.95 14.70 38.01
N ASN A 522 12.41 13.80 37.13
CA ASN A 522 11.53 12.95 36.32
C ASN A 522 10.51 12.17 37.17
N ASP A 523 9.24 12.24 36.76
CA ASP A 523 8.11 11.53 37.33
C ASP A 523 7.56 10.40 36.42
N SER A 524 8.03 10.29 35.17
CA SER A 524 7.57 9.29 34.20
C SER A 524 8.33 7.96 34.25
N ASN A 525 7.62 6.85 34.03
CA ASN A 525 8.19 5.52 33.84
C ASN A 525 8.72 5.25 32.42
N VAL A 526 8.51 6.16 31.46
CA VAL A 526 9.13 6.18 30.13
C VAL A 526 9.53 7.62 29.79
N VAL A 527 10.80 7.86 29.48
CA VAL A 527 11.30 9.19 29.11
C VAL A 527 11.80 9.15 27.67
N MET A 528 11.13 9.87 26.77
CA MET A 528 11.65 10.18 25.44
C MET A 528 12.51 11.45 25.50
N ILE A 529 13.66 11.41 24.83
CA ILE A 529 14.67 12.47 24.89
C ILE A 529 15.23 12.70 23.49
N GLU A 530 14.92 13.86 22.92
CA GLU A 530 15.63 14.40 21.75
C GLU A 530 16.91 15.10 22.19
N PHE A 531 17.94 15.10 21.33
CA PHE A 531 19.24 15.70 21.63
C PHE A 531 19.30 17.10 21.00
N ASP A 532 19.64 18.16 21.74
CA ASP A 532 19.74 19.53 21.17
C ASP A 532 20.77 19.58 20.01
N ASN A 533 21.70 18.62 19.99
CA ASN A 533 22.69 18.43 18.93
C ASN A 533 22.83 16.92 18.66
N ILE A 534 22.71 16.55 17.38
CA ILE A 534 23.02 15.21 16.87
C ILE A 534 24.50 14.90 17.14
N VAL A 535 24.82 13.68 17.57
CA VAL A 535 26.20 13.27 17.87
C VAL A 535 26.58 11.96 17.17
N THR A 536 27.82 11.84 16.70
CA THR A 536 28.36 10.58 16.18
C THR A 536 29.23 9.89 17.23
N THR A 537 28.90 8.65 17.60
CA THR A 537 29.66 7.86 18.57
C THR A 537 29.46 6.35 18.40
N SER A 538 30.38 5.56 18.94
CA SER A 538 30.19 4.11 19.13
C SER A 538 29.83 3.72 20.56
N LYS A 539 29.77 4.69 21.49
CA LYS A 539 29.51 4.45 22.90
C LYS A 539 28.68 5.57 23.53
N VAL A 540 27.55 5.19 24.12
CA VAL A 540 26.67 6.07 24.93
C VAL A 540 26.80 5.66 26.39
N ARG A 541 26.56 6.58 27.33
CA ARG A 541 26.53 6.28 28.77
C ARG A 541 25.49 7.12 29.49
N LEU A 542 24.54 6.46 30.15
CA LEU A 542 23.65 7.08 31.11
C LEU A 542 24.45 7.40 32.39
N MET A 543 24.29 8.62 32.90
CA MET A 543 24.87 9.12 34.15
C MET A 543 23.75 9.64 35.05
N SER A 544 23.70 9.23 36.32
CA SER A 544 22.68 9.70 37.27
C SER A 544 23.30 10.21 38.57
N THR A 545 22.73 11.29 39.10
CA THR A 545 23.05 11.86 40.42
C THR A 545 22.11 11.39 41.54
N ASP A 546 21.20 10.46 41.24
CA ASP A 546 20.33 9.84 42.25
C ASP A 546 21.17 9.02 43.24
N THR A 547 20.88 9.18 44.54
CA THR A 547 21.51 8.43 45.64
C THR A 547 20.69 7.19 46.04
N GLN A 548 19.69 6.86 45.24
CA GLN A 548 18.78 5.74 45.41
C GLN A 548 18.94 4.77 44.24
N ARG A 549 18.65 3.49 44.50
CA ARG A 549 18.74 2.43 43.49
C ARG A 549 17.95 2.80 42.23
N LEU A 550 18.67 2.86 41.12
CA LEU A 550 18.08 2.98 39.79
C LEU A 550 17.32 1.72 39.43
N LYS A 551 16.25 1.89 38.66
CA LYS A 551 15.50 0.80 38.01
C LYS A 551 15.31 1.19 36.56
N ILE A 552 16.08 0.59 35.65
CA ILE A 552 15.99 0.83 34.21
C ILE A 552 15.56 -0.47 33.54
N LYS A 553 14.49 -0.41 32.75
CA LYS A 553 13.92 -1.57 32.04
C LYS A 553 14.63 -1.76 30.70
N GLU A 554 14.67 -0.71 29.87
CA GLU A 554 15.32 -0.69 28.54
C GLU A 554 15.83 0.74 28.26
N ILE A 555 16.94 0.87 27.53
CA ILE A 555 17.46 2.12 26.96
C ILE A 555 17.59 1.93 25.46
N GLU A 556 16.72 2.59 24.71
CA GLU A 556 16.79 2.64 23.25
C GLU A 556 17.56 3.90 22.84
N ILE A 557 18.44 3.79 21.84
CA ILE A 557 19.17 4.91 21.26
C ILE A 557 18.89 4.89 19.76
N TYR A 558 18.39 5.98 19.19
CA TYR A 558 17.97 6.01 17.79
C TYR A 558 18.98 6.75 16.89
N ASN A 559 19.24 6.17 15.72
CA ASN A 559 20.11 6.76 14.71
C ASN A 559 19.44 7.94 13.98
N ASN A 560 20.21 8.69 13.20
CA ASN A 560 19.77 9.86 12.45
C ASN A 560 19.26 9.51 11.02
N SER A 561 18.30 8.58 10.89
CA SER A 561 17.67 8.23 9.60
C SER A 561 16.13 8.31 9.65
N GLY A 562 15.57 9.31 10.33
CA GLY A 562 14.13 9.49 10.40
C GLY A 562 13.64 10.27 11.62
N GLU A 563 12.33 10.27 11.84
CA GLU A 563 11.69 10.68 13.09
C GLU A 563 12.08 9.76 14.25
N CYS A 564 12.19 10.35 15.44
CA CYS A 564 12.18 9.62 16.69
C CYS A 564 10.80 8.96 16.89
N PRO A 565 10.71 7.67 17.26
CA PRO A 565 9.42 6.99 17.35
C PRO A 565 8.52 7.65 18.40
N LEU A 566 7.28 7.95 17.98
CA LEU A 566 6.27 8.58 18.83
C LEU A 566 6.03 7.78 20.11
N SER A 567 5.72 8.48 21.21
CA SER A 567 5.38 7.87 22.49
C SER A 567 4.18 6.91 22.42
N SER A 568 3.33 7.02 21.40
CA SER A 568 2.25 6.07 21.10
C SER A 568 2.74 4.74 20.53
N GLN A 569 3.80 4.71 19.70
CA GLN A 569 4.40 3.45 19.24
C GLN A 569 5.18 2.73 20.35
N LEU A 570 5.70 3.52 21.29
CA LEU A 570 6.38 3.09 22.51
C LEU A 570 5.44 2.94 23.72
N ALA A 571 4.13 3.08 23.53
CA ALA A 571 3.16 2.92 24.59
C ALA A 571 3.21 1.48 25.14
N GLY A 572 3.03 1.35 26.45
CA GLY A 572 2.74 0.05 27.06
C GLY A 572 1.52 -0.57 26.37
N PRO A 573 1.51 -1.90 26.16
CA PRO A 573 0.47 -2.54 25.36
C PRO A 573 -0.92 -2.29 25.96
N PRO A 574 -1.94 -2.05 25.11
CA PRO A 574 -3.22 -1.49 25.54
C PRO A 574 -3.89 -2.38 26.57
N GLU A 575 -4.41 -1.83 27.68
CA GLU A 575 -5.05 -2.67 28.72
C GLU A 575 -6.45 -3.19 28.32
N ILE A 576 -7.03 -2.63 27.25
CA ILE A 576 -8.29 -3.06 26.62
C ILE A 576 -8.01 -3.41 25.15
N TYR A 577 -8.21 -4.68 24.79
CA TYR A 577 -7.95 -5.23 23.47
C TYR A 577 -9.25 -5.38 22.69
N LEU A 578 -9.35 -4.79 21.50
CA LEU A 578 -10.53 -4.84 20.64
C LEU A 578 -10.16 -4.72 19.16
N ASN A 579 -11.15 -4.89 18.28
CA ASN A 579 -11.02 -4.58 16.85
C ASN A 579 -10.85 -3.07 16.71
N GLN A 580 -9.61 -2.62 16.46
CA GLN A 580 -9.27 -1.19 16.46
C GLN A 580 -10.09 -0.42 15.42
N SER A 581 -10.27 -1.01 14.23
CA SER A 581 -11.03 -0.37 13.15
C SER A 581 -12.48 -0.10 13.54
N GLY A 582 -13.16 -1.10 14.11
CA GLY A 582 -14.56 -1.00 14.46
C GLY A 582 -15.33 -2.30 14.28
N PHE A 583 -16.66 -2.21 14.41
CA PHE A 583 -17.52 -3.38 14.47
C PHE A 583 -18.78 -3.28 13.61
N ASN A 584 -19.26 -4.45 13.20
CA ASN A 584 -20.52 -4.59 12.49
C ASN A 584 -21.75 -4.49 13.43
N ILE A 585 -22.75 -3.74 12.98
CA ILE A 585 -24.10 -3.77 13.54
C ILE A 585 -24.69 -5.19 13.40
N ASN A 586 -25.48 -5.62 14.39
CA ASN A 586 -26.09 -6.95 14.56
C ASN A 586 -25.14 -8.15 14.76
N GLU A 587 -23.81 -7.97 14.67
CA GLU A 587 -22.82 -9.02 14.95
C GLU A 587 -22.26 -8.96 16.40
N SER A 588 -21.45 -9.96 16.76
CA SER A 588 -20.72 -10.01 18.05
C SER A 588 -19.83 -8.78 18.21
N LYS A 589 -19.86 -8.14 19.38
CA LYS A 589 -19.02 -6.97 19.72
C LYS A 589 -18.44 -7.15 21.11
N ARG A 590 -17.16 -7.50 21.14
CA ARG A 590 -16.44 -7.90 22.35
C ARG A 590 -15.08 -7.23 22.41
N PHE A 591 -14.72 -6.76 23.60
CA PHE A 591 -13.34 -6.45 23.95
C PHE A 591 -12.83 -7.48 24.97
N THR A 592 -11.52 -7.61 25.08
CA THR A 592 -10.84 -8.45 26.07
C THR A 592 -9.98 -7.57 26.97
N ALA A 593 -10.11 -7.71 28.28
CA ALA A 593 -9.36 -6.97 29.30
C ALA A 593 -8.73 -7.96 30.30
N PRO A 594 -7.54 -8.52 30.00
CA PRO A 594 -6.94 -9.63 30.75
C PRO A 594 -6.52 -9.29 32.19
N THR A 595 -6.29 -8.01 32.49
CA THR A 595 -5.93 -7.51 33.83
C THR A 595 -7.15 -7.20 34.71
N VAL A 596 -8.33 -7.02 34.10
CA VAL A 596 -9.54 -6.53 34.78
C VAL A 596 -10.32 -7.67 35.45
N ALA A 597 -10.75 -7.46 36.69
CA ALA A 597 -11.51 -8.44 37.46
C ALA A 597 -12.96 -8.62 36.94
N ASN A 598 -13.48 -9.84 37.04
CA ASN A 598 -14.89 -10.13 36.75
C ASN A 598 -15.83 -9.30 37.64
N GLY A 599 -16.88 -8.76 37.04
CA GLY A 599 -17.85 -7.87 37.69
C GLY A 599 -17.46 -6.38 37.69
N THR A 600 -16.26 -6.01 37.25
CA THR A 600 -15.89 -4.60 37.05
C THR A 600 -16.76 -3.99 35.94
N ALA A 601 -17.33 -2.82 36.20
CA ALA A 601 -18.16 -2.11 35.24
C ALA A 601 -17.33 -1.50 34.10
N PHE A 602 -17.90 -1.45 32.90
CA PHE A 602 -17.36 -0.72 31.77
C PHE A 602 -18.44 0.16 31.14
N ASN A 603 -18.02 1.23 30.48
CA ASN A 603 -18.87 2.08 29.64
C ASN A 603 -18.38 2.04 28.19
N LEU A 604 -19.30 2.05 27.24
CA LEU A 604 -19.06 2.47 25.86
C LEU A 604 -19.44 3.94 25.75
N ILE A 605 -18.53 4.77 25.28
CA ILE A 605 -18.64 6.23 25.28
C ILE A 605 -18.44 6.76 23.85
N ASN A 606 -19.27 7.71 23.42
CA ASN A 606 -19.07 8.45 22.17
C ASN A 606 -17.87 9.41 22.32
N ALA A 607 -16.88 9.29 21.44
CA ALA A 607 -15.64 10.08 21.49
C ALA A 607 -15.84 11.59 21.24
N SER A 608 -17.00 12.00 20.69
CA SER A 608 -17.27 13.40 20.31
C SER A 608 -17.98 14.25 21.38
N ASP A 609 -18.67 13.63 22.34
CA ASP A 609 -19.51 14.32 23.34
C ASP A 609 -19.49 13.69 24.75
N ASP A 610 -18.60 12.71 24.96
CA ASP A 610 -18.44 11.88 26.17
C ASP A 610 -19.76 11.26 26.70
N GLN A 611 -20.78 11.09 25.84
CA GLN A 611 -22.02 10.43 26.26
C GLN A 611 -21.81 8.90 26.37
N ILE A 612 -22.13 8.37 27.55
CA ILE A 612 -22.21 6.92 27.79
C ILE A 612 -23.41 6.38 27.01
N VAL A 613 -23.15 5.67 25.92
CA VAL A 613 -24.18 5.04 25.06
C VAL A 613 -24.56 3.64 25.53
N PHE A 614 -23.69 2.97 26.29
CA PHE A 614 -23.95 1.67 26.92
C PHE A 614 -23.07 1.45 28.16
N SER A 615 -23.58 0.69 29.14
CA SER A 615 -22.81 0.24 30.31
C SER A 615 -22.96 -1.26 30.50
N GLY A 616 -21.86 -1.95 30.79
CA GLY A 616 -21.82 -3.40 31.03
C GLY A 616 -20.89 -3.78 32.18
N THR A 617 -20.60 -5.08 32.32
CA THR A 617 -19.56 -5.58 33.24
C THR A 617 -18.65 -6.58 32.54
N VAL A 618 -17.35 -6.52 32.81
CA VAL A 618 -16.39 -7.52 32.34
C VAL A 618 -16.69 -8.86 33.02
N GLN A 619 -16.73 -9.95 32.26
CA GLN A 619 -16.91 -11.32 32.73
C GLN A 619 -15.98 -12.26 31.97
N ASN A 620 -15.22 -13.09 32.69
CA ASN A 620 -14.18 -13.96 32.14
C ASN A 620 -13.16 -13.20 31.27
N ASN A 621 -12.76 -12.01 31.74
CA ASN A 621 -11.92 -11.04 31.03
C ASN A 621 -12.50 -10.52 29.69
N ILE A 622 -13.76 -10.76 29.37
CA ILE A 622 -14.45 -10.23 28.18
C ILE A 622 -15.48 -9.18 28.60
N GLY A 623 -15.54 -8.05 27.89
CA GLY A 623 -16.69 -7.17 27.92
C GLY A 623 -17.50 -7.31 26.63
N ASP A 624 -18.79 -7.61 26.74
CA ASP A 624 -19.70 -7.82 25.62
C ASP A 624 -20.70 -6.67 25.50
N PHE A 625 -20.75 -6.05 24.33
CA PHE A 625 -21.67 -4.98 23.97
C PHE A 625 -22.38 -5.26 22.62
N SER A 626 -22.53 -6.54 22.26
CA SER A 626 -23.17 -7.00 21.01
C SER A 626 -24.61 -6.51 20.81
N SER A 627 -25.29 -6.15 21.90
CA SER A 627 -26.63 -5.56 21.90
C SER A 627 -26.68 -4.10 21.43
N VAL A 628 -25.53 -3.41 21.34
CA VAL A 628 -25.43 -2.02 20.87
C VAL A 628 -25.49 -1.99 19.35
N ASN A 629 -26.59 -1.52 18.78
CA ASN A 629 -26.80 -1.42 17.34
C ASN A 629 -27.11 0.03 16.95
N LEU A 630 -26.08 0.87 17.04
CA LEU A 630 -26.14 2.30 16.70
C LEU A 630 -25.86 2.49 15.20
N VAL A 631 -26.74 3.21 14.51
CA VAL A 631 -26.54 3.62 13.11
C VAL A 631 -25.93 5.01 13.11
N THR A 632 -24.61 5.08 12.99
CA THR A 632 -23.84 6.33 13.00
C THR A 632 -22.86 6.39 11.83
N SER A 633 -22.67 7.58 11.27
CA SER A 633 -21.67 7.84 10.23
C SER A 633 -20.59 8.75 10.80
N GLY A 634 -19.33 8.34 10.74
CA GLY A 634 -18.20 9.11 11.27
C GLY A 634 -18.21 9.34 12.79
N THR A 635 -18.94 8.53 13.56
CA THR A 635 -18.92 8.57 15.03
C THR A 635 -18.06 7.45 15.57
N GLU A 636 -17.01 7.83 16.30
CA GLU A 636 -16.10 6.91 16.97
C GLU A 636 -16.48 6.76 18.45
N TYR A 637 -16.13 5.61 19.01
CA TYR A 637 -16.44 5.22 20.37
C TYR A 637 -15.21 4.63 21.06
N TYR A 638 -15.17 4.73 22.38
CA TYR A 638 -14.16 4.07 23.21
C TYR A 638 -14.80 3.30 24.37
N ILE A 639 -14.09 2.31 24.89
CA ILE A 639 -14.42 1.61 26.14
C ILE A 639 -13.65 2.27 27.29
N GLN A 640 -14.37 2.55 28.39
CA GLN A 640 -13.78 3.04 29.64
C GLN A 640 -14.03 2.06 30.79
N ILE A 641 -12.99 1.73 31.56
CA ILE A 641 -13.01 0.86 32.75
C ILE A 641 -12.27 1.54 33.90
N GLY A 642 -13.01 2.27 34.74
CA GLY A 642 -12.39 3.14 35.75
C GLY A 642 -11.54 4.22 35.04
N ASP A 643 -10.23 4.20 35.27
CA ASP A 643 -9.28 5.11 34.64
C ASP A 643 -8.71 4.57 33.30
N ILE A 644 -8.97 3.31 32.96
CA ILE A 644 -8.45 2.64 31.75
C ILE A 644 -9.34 2.93 30.53
N ARG A 645 -8.73 3.35 29.42
CA ARG A 645 -9.38 3.62 28.12
C ARG A 645 -8.90 2.65 27.04
N SER A 646 -9.72 2.38 26.02
CA SER A 646 -9.28 1.77 24.75
C SER A 646 -8.79 2.81 23.73
N VAL A 647 -8.29 2.31 22.59
CA VAL A 647 -8.30 3.05 21.31
C VAL A 647 -9.73 3.48 20.94
N ASP A 648 -9.85 4.45 20.03
CA ASP A 648 -11.14 4.78 19.41
C ASP A 648 -11.47 3.81 18.26
N PHE A 649 -12.75 3.51 18.06
CA PHE A 649 -13.22 2.58 17.03
C PHE A 649 -14.63 2.91 16.54
N SER A 650 -14.99 2.50 15.32
CA SER A 650 -16.31 2.77 14.73
C SER A 650 -17.34 1.65 14.98
N ILE A 651 -18.64 1.96 14.84
CA ILE A 651 -19.72 0.96 14.74
C ILE A 651 -20.59 1.31 13.53
N GLY A 652 -20.80 0.35 12.62
CA GLY A 652 -21.50 0.62 11.35
C GLY A 652 -22.05 -0.63 10.64
N TYR A 653 -22.85 -0.41 9.59
CA TYR A 653 -23.30 -1.51 8.73
C TYR A 653 -22.15 -2.00 7.85
N PHE A 654 -21.86 -3.30 7.90
CA PHE A 654 -20.80 -3.94 7.10
C PHE A 654 -19.44 -3.24 7.22
N TRP A 655 -19.11 -2.70 8.40
CA TRP A 655 -17.86 -2.00 8.68
C TRP A 655 -16.62 -2.83 8.32
N ASN A 656 -16.56 -4.08 8.77
CA ASN A 656 -15.46 -5.00 8.49
C ASN A 656 -15.30 -5.22 6.98
N GLU A 657 -16.39 -5.41 6.25
CA GLU A 657 -16.38 -5.54 4.79
C GLU A 657 -15.91 -4.23 4.11
N LYS A 658 -16.46 -3.08 4.52
CA LYS A 658 -16.09 -1.72 4.04
C LYS A 658 -14.60 -1.43 4.15
N VAL A 659 -13.94 -1.81 5.25
CA VAL A 659 -12.48 -1.59 5.43
C VAL A 659 -11.60 -2.69 4.83
N SER A 660 -12.20 -3.79 4.35
CA SER A 660 -11.46 -4.97 3.85
C SER A 660 -11.54 -5.18 2.34
N TYR A 661 -12.70 -4.92 1.72
CA TYR A 661 -13.01 -5.41 0.38
C TYR A 661 -12.08 -4.86 -0.72
N GLN A 662 -11.85 -3.55 -0.75
CA GLN A 662 -10.92 -2.97 -1.73
C GLN A 662 -9.49 -3.43 -1.48
N ASN A 663 -9.06 -3.44 -0.22
CA ASN A 663 -7.74 -3.90 0.21
C ASN A 663 -7.46 -5.36 -0.19
N ALA A 664 -8.47 -6.24 -0.11
CA ALA A 664 -8.39 -7.62 -0.55
C ALA A 664 -8.15 -7.76 -2.07
N VAL A 665 -8.83 -6.96 -2.90
CA VAL A 665 -8.65 -6.96 -4.36
C VAL A 665 -7.33 -6.29 -4.74
N ASP A 666 -7.02 -5.15 -4.13
CA ASP A 666 -5.77 -4.40 -4.35
C ASP A 666 -4.54 -5.24 -3.98
N PHE A 667 -4.56 -5.99 -2.87
CA PHE A 667 -3.50 -6.94 -2.54
C PHE A 667 -3.30 -7.96 -3.68
N MET A 668 -4.39 -8.54 -4.21
CA MET A 668 -4.31 -9.53 -5.28
C MET A 668 -3.84 -8.92 -6.60
N ALA A 669 -4.17 -7.65 -6.89
CA ALA A 669 -3.66 -6.93 -8.05
C ALA A 669 -2.15 -6.59 -7.92
N SER A 670 -1.72 -6.13 -6.74
CA SER A 670 -0.35 -5.69 -6.44
C SER A 670 0.64 -6.83 -6.17
N SER A 671 0.15 -8.01 -5.76
CA SER A 671 0.98 -9.19 -5.49
C SER A 671 1.19 -10.11 -6.72
N ARG A 672 0.66 -9.72 -7.90
CA ARG A 672 0.91 -10.42 -9.17
C ARG A 672 2.41 -10.55 -9.48
N CYS A 673 2.80 -11.68 -10.07
CA CYS A 673 4.09 -11.85 -10.72
C CYS A 673 4.24 -10.88 -11.88
N TYR A 674 5.42 -10.27 -12.02
CA TYR A 674 5.83 -9.35 -13.09
C TYR A 674 5.05 -8.04 -13.27
N PHE A 675 3.76 -7.99 -12.93
CA PHE A 675 2.83 -6.87 -13.19
C PHE A 675 2.18 -6.28 -11.92
N GLY A 676 2.58 -6.77 -10.75
CA GLY A 676 2.29 -6.14 -9.47
C GLY A 676 3.42 -5.19 -9.07
N SER A 677 3.51 -4.85 -7.77
CA SER A 677 4.52 -3.95 -7.20
C SER A 677 5.98 -4.40 -7.31
N HIS A 678 6.28 -5.54 -7.94
CA HIS A 678 7.64 -6.02 -8.14
C HIS A 678 7.74 -6.91 -9.40
N PRO A 679 8.75 -6.74 -10.27
CA PRO A 679 8.94 -7.54 -11.50
C PRO A 679 9.45 -8.99 -11.25
N SER A 680 9.14 -9.60 -10.10
CA SER A 680 9.62 -10.94 -9.70
C SER A 680 8.55 -12.01 -9.85
N CYS A 681 8.99 -13.25 -10.05
CA CYS A 681 8.18 -14.46 -9.91
C CYS A 681 9.02 -15.68 -9.47
N GLN A 682 10.08 -15.46 -8.67
CA GLN A 682 11.11 -16.48 -8.37
C GLN A 682 10.56 -17.81 -7.82
N THR A 683 9.41 -17.78 -7.14
CA THR A 683 8.75 -18.92 -6.49
C THR A 683 7.28 -19.10 -6.90
N GLY A 684 6.83 -18.45 -7.99
CA GLY A 684 5.41 -18.32 -8.35
C GLY A 684 5.00 -18.87 -9.73
N ILE A 685 3.79 -18.50 -10.19
CA ILE A 685 3.36 -18.59 -11.61
C ILE A 685 2.58 -17.35 -12.05
N ALA A 686 1.45 -17.05 -11.39
CA ALA A 686 0.65 -15.84 -11.61
C ALA A 686 0.79 -14.90 -10.43
N TRP A 687 0.78 -15.44 -9.21
CA TRP A 687 1.15 -14.73 -7.98
C TRP A 687 2.52 -15.14 -7.48
N ARG A 688 3.17 -14.21 -6.75
CA ARG A 688 4.49 -14.42 -6.14
C ARG A 688 4.39 -15.44 -4.98
N ASP A 689 5.52 -15.94 -4.49
CA ASP A 689 5.58 -16.85 -3.33
C ASP A 689 4.59 -18.04 -3.26
N ALA A 690 4.92 -19.12 -3.96
CA ALA A 690 4.43 -20.47 -3.67
C ALA A 690 2.92 -20.75 -3.93
N HIS A 691 2.33 -20.01 -4.88
CA HIS A 691 1.06 -20.19 -5.60
C HIS A 691 0.39 -21.60 -5.58
N GLN A 692 1.13 -22.72 -5.60
CA GLN A 692 0.57 -24.08 -5.66
C GLN A 692 -0.26 -24.56 -4.45
N PHE A 693 -0.33 -23.80 -3.36
CA PHE A 693 -1.19 -24.12 -2.22
C PHE A 693 -1.81 -22.86 -1.59
N SER A 694 -1.96 -21.82 -2.40
CA SER A 694 -2.48 -20.52 -2.02
C SER A 694 -3.95 -20.33 -2.44
N PHE A 695 -4.47 -21.14 -3.37
CA PHE A 695 -5.89 -21.23 -3.76
C PHE A 695 -6.52 -19.92 -4.30
N GLU A 696 -5.72 -19.13 -5.03
CA GLU A 696 -6.07 -17.81 -5.56
C GLU A 696 -7.33 -17.82 -6.44
N ILE A 697 -7.43 -18.71 -7.44
CA ILE A 697 -8.61 -18.75 -8.32
C ILE A 697 -9.89 -19.12 -7.53
N PRO A 698 -9.92 -20.19 -6.70
CA PRO A 698 -11.03 -20.48 -5.80
C PRO A 698 -11.51 -19.25 -5.01
N THR A 699 -10.58 -18.51 -4.39
CA THR A 699 -10.93 -17.39 -3.51
C THR A 699 -11.39 -16.13 -4.26
N LEU A 700 -10.82 -15.84 -5.43
CA LEU A 700 -11.30 -14.78 -6.33
C LEU A 700 -12.70 -15.11 -6.90
N VAL A 701 -12.90 -16.36 -7.35
CA VAL A 701 -14.22 -16.85 -7.79
C VAL A 701 -15.23 -16.75 -6.66
N ALA A 702 -14.86 -17.18 -5.45
CA ALA A 702 -15.72 -17.09 -4.27
C ALA A 702 -16.13 -15.64 -3.97
N GLN A 703 -15.17 -14.70 -3.97
CA GLN A 703 -15.44 -13.28 -3.81
C GLN A 703 -16.49 -12.80 -4.82
N TYR A 704 -16.23 -12.93 -6.12
CA TYR A 704 -17.15 -12.44 -7.16
C TYR A 704 -18.55 -13.08 -7.06
N LEU A 705 -18.63 -14.40 -6.92
CA LEU A 705 -19.92 -15.11 -6.87
C LEU A 705 -20.71 -14.78 -5.60
N SER A 706 -20.04 -14.46 -4.47
CA SER A 706 -20.72 -14.16 -3.20
C SER A 706 -21.46 -12.82 -3.18
N ASN A 707 -20.97 -11.82 -3.92
CA ASN A 707 -21.45 -10.44 -3.85
C ASN A 707 -21.06 -9.67 -5.12
N PRO A 708 -21.62 -10.04 -6.30
CA PRO A 708 -21.17 -9.50 -7.57
C PRO A 708 -21.26 -7.98 -7.62
N SER A 709 -22.36 -7.39 -7.12
CA SER A 709 -22.54 -5.94 -7.16
C SER A 709 -21.52 -5.18 -6.30
N ALA A 710 -20.92 -5.77 -5.27
CA ALA A 710 -19.79 -5.12 -4.60
C ALA A 710 -18.62 -4.95 -5.57
N TYR A 711 -18.21 -6.03 -6.24
CA TYR A 711 -17.04 -6.06 -7.12
C TYR A 711 -17.29 -5.38 -8.49
N ASP A 712 -18.51 -5.43 -9.03
CA ASP A 712 -18.91 -4.73 -10.27
C ASP A 712 -18.80 -3.20 -10.13
N ARG A 713 -18.93 -2.67 -8.91
CA ARG A 713 -18.88 -1.23 -8.59
C ARG A 713 -17.53 -0.76 -8.04
N MET A 714 -16.59 -1.67 -7.78
CA MET A 714 -15.24 -1.28 -7.34
C MET A 714 -14.48 -0.52 -8.44
N PRO A 715 -13.63 0.46 -8.10
CA PRO A 715 -12.69 1.06 -9.03
C PRO A 715 -11.91 0.01 -9.81
N ASN A 716 -11.94 0.13 -11.13
CA ASN A 716 -11.31 -0.80 -12.05
C ASN A 716 -9.83 -0.39 -12.26
N LYS A 717 -8.93 -0.95 -11.43
CA LYS A 717 -7.51 -0.58 -11.34
C LYS A 717 -6.60 -1.54 -12.11
N VAL A 718 -7.06 -2.75 -12.42
CA VAL A 718 -6.27 -3.73 -13.18
C VAL A 718 -6.31 -3.39 -14.66
N ASP A 719 -5.30 -2.66 -15.12
CA ASP A 719 -4.94 -2.73 -16.54
C ASP A 719 -4.49 -4.17 -16.90
N TYR A 720 -4.97 -4.59 -18.07
CA TYR A 720 -4.72 -5.88 -18.69
C TYR A 720 -3.99 -5.72 -20.04
N GLN A 721 -3.91 -4.51 -20.60
CA GLN A 721 -3.34 -4.26 -21.92
C GLN A 721 -1.80 -4.15 -21.88
N THR A 722 -1.23 -3.51 -20.86
CA THR A 722 0.23 -3.48 -20.61
C THR A 722 0.81 -4.86 -20.29
N VAL A 723 0.00 -5.79 -19.74
CA VAL A 723 0.45 -7.12 -19.27
C VAL A 723 1.08 -7.98 -20.37
N TYR A 724 0.78 -7.73 -21.65
CA TYR A 724 1.21 -8.60 -22.74
C TYR A 724 2.03 -7.93 -23.87
N ASN A 725 2.32 -6.63 -23.75
CA ASN A 725 3.17 -5.90 -24.71
C ASN A 725 4.55 -5.57 -24.10
N GLY A 726 5.51 -6.49 -24.20
CA GLY A 726 6.94 -6.14 -24.07
C GLY A 726 7.87 -7.19 -23.47
N THR A 727 7.39 -8.02 -22.54
CA THR A 727 8.23 -9.05 -21.87
C THR A 727 7.81 -10.47 -22.25
N ASP A 728 8.79 -11.37 -22.31
CA ASP A 728 8.88 -12.79 -22.73
C ASP A 728 7.64 -13.73 -22.57
N TYR A 729 6.47 -13.31 -23.04
CA TYR A 729 5.19 -14.01 -22.81
C TYR A 729 4.69 -14.91 -23.93
N GLY A 730 5.12 -14.69 -25.17
CA GLY A 730 5.00 -15.66 -26.27
C GLY A 730 3.59 -15.86 -26.83
N SER A 731 3.51 -16.54 -27.98
CA SER A 731 2.33 -16.58 -28.86
C SER A 731 1.25 -17.62 -28.50
N ASN A 732 1.12 -18.02 -27.23
CA ASN A 732 0.31 -19.18 -26.81
C ASN A 732 -0.72 -18.87 -25.68
N LEU A 733 -1.03 -17.60 -25.49
CA LEU A 733 -2.00 -17.12 -24.50
C LEU A 733 -3.45 -17.48 -24.91
N ILE A 734 -4.36 -17.53 -23.94
CA ILE A 734 -5.77 -17.15 -24.17
C ILE A 734 -5.87 -15.62 -24.10
N GLY A 735 -6.88 -15.03 -24.72
CA GLY A 735 -6.94 -13.62 -25.10
C GLY A 735 -7.00 -12.62 -23.94
N THR A 736 -8.06 -11.83 -23.92
CA THR A 736 -8.24 -10.74 -22.95
C THR A 736 -9.68 -10.74 -22.45
N PRO A 737 -9.93 -10.49 -21.15
CA PRO A 737 -11.25 -10.11 -20.68
C PRO A 737 -11.67 -8.78 -21.30
N ASP A 738 -12.96 -8.46 -21.22
CA ASP A 738 -13.47 -7.13 -21.54
C ASP A 738 -12.75 -6.03 -20.73
N SER A 739 -12.53 -4.86 -21.32
CA SER A 739 -11.85 -3.75 -20.63
C SER A 739 -12.55 -3.31 -19.35
N ASN A 740 -13.88 -3.42 -19.33
CA ASN A 740 -14.76 -3.04 -18.22
C ASN A 740 -14.98 -4.20 -17.23
N ALA A 741 -14.39 -5.37 -17.45
CA ALA A 741 -14.49 -6.50 -16.54
C ALA A 741 -13.98 -6.12 -15.13
N PRO A 742 -14.68 -6.50 -14.05
CA PRO A 742 -14.23 -6.24 -12.68
C PRO A 742 -12.82 -6.78 -12.43
N ASP A 743 -12.03 -6.10 -11.60
CA ASP A 743 -10.64 -6.49 -11.32
C ASP A 743 -10.52 -7.93 -10.85
N VAL A 744 -11.45 -8.40 -10.00
CA VAL A 744 -11.51 -9.80 -9.54
C VAL A 744 -11.65 -10.79 -10.71
N VAL A 745 -12.44 -10.47 -11.75
CA VAL A 745 -12.62 -11.28 -12.97
C VAL A 745 -11.38 -11.22 -13.87
N LYS A 746 -10.76 -10.03 -14.01
CA LYS A 746 -9.47 -9.87 -14.71
C LYS A 746 -8.36 -10.71 -14.06
N LEU A 747 -8.34 -10.76 -12.72
CA LEU A 747 -7.39 -11.55 -11.94
C LEU A 747 -7.60 -13.07 -12.11
N MET A 748 -8.85 -13.54 -12.16
CA MET A 748 -9.15 -14.94 -12.53
C MET A 748 -8.58 -15.28 -13.92
N HIS A 749 -8.85 -14.44 -14.93
CA HIS A 749 -8.42 -14.69 -16.30
C HIS A 749 -6.88 -14.63 -16.46
N PHE A 750 -6.22 -13.71 -15.77
CA PHE A 750 -4.75 -13.63 -15.69
C PHE A 750 -4.13 -14.95 -15.20
N ALA A 751 -4.72 -15.57 -14.16
CA ALA A 751 -4.22 -16.79 -13.55
C ALA A 751 -4.27 -18.01 -14.49
N ILE A 752 -5.44 -18.29 -15.06
CA ILE A 752 -5.64 -19.42 -16.00
C ILE A 752 -4.75 -19.31 -17.24
N ASN A 753 -4.50 -18.09 -17.72
CA ASN A 753 -3.67 -17.84 -18.90
C ASN A 753 -2.21 -18.25 -18.64
N LEU A 754 -1.71 -17.93 -17.44
CA LEU A 754 -0.37 -18.29 -16.99
C LEU A 754 -0.25 -19.77 -16.61
N TYR A 755 -1.29 -20.38 -16.04
CA TYR A 755 -1.38 -21.83 -15.86
C TYR A 755 -1.27 -22.58 -17.19
N LYS A 756 -2.08 -22.19 -18.19
CA LYS A 756 -2.02 -22.77 -19.55
C LYS A 756 -0.66 -22.53 -20.22
N LYS A 757 -0.12 -21.30 -20.22
CA LYS A 757 1.20 -21.00 -20.80
C LYS A 757 2.29 -21.88 -20.20
N THR A 758 2.31 -22.02 -18.88
CA THR A 758 3.36 -22.77 -18.16
C THR A 758 3.11 -24.27 -18.07
N GLY A 759 2.03 -24.76 -18.69
CA GLY A 759 1.71 -26.18 -18.80
C GLY A 759 1.56 -26.86 -17.44
N VAL A 760 0.82 -26.25 -16.51
CA VAL A 760 0.67 -26.79 -15.15
C VAL A 760 0.11 -28.21 -15.14
N ASN A 761 0.72 -29.07 -14.32
CA ASN A 761 0.29 -30.43 -14.08
C ASN A 761 0.56 -30.86 -12.62
N HIS A 762 0.55 -29.89 -11.69
CA HIS A 762 0.47 -30.19 -10.25
C HIS A 762 -1.02 -30.25 -9.88
N PRO A 763 -1.50 -31.21 -9.06
CA PRO A 763 -2.93 -31.36 -8.78
C PRO A 763 -3.53 -30.07 -8.20
N LEU A 764 -2.87 -29.44 -7.22
CA LEU A 764 -3.33 -28.21 -6.56
C LEU A 764 -3.30 -26.95 -7.46
N PHE A 765 -2.70 -27.04 -8.66
CA PHE A 765 -2.85 -26.02 -9.72
C PHE A 765 -3.97 -26.36 -10.70
N LYS A 766 -4.07 -27.63 -11.13
CA LYS A 766 -5.10 -28.09 -12.07
C LYS A 766 -6.50 -27.93 -11.49
N GLU A 767 -6.67 -28.24 -10.22
CA GLU A 767 -7.98 -28.26 -9.57
C GLU A 767 -8.59 -26.87 -9.41
N GLN A 768 -7.76 -25.83 -9.29
CA GLN A 768 -8.20 -24.43 -9.27
C GLN A 768 -8.88 -23.98 -10.57
N ILE A 769 -8.54 -24.61 -11.70
CA ILE A 769 -9.14 -24.26 -13.01
C ILE A 769 -10.60 -24.72 -13.09
N ALA A 770 -11.01 -25.73 -12.30
CA ALA A 770 -12.41 -26.14 -12.21
C ALA A 770 -13.32 -25.01 -11.73
N PHE A 771 -12.87 -24.17 -10.79
CA PHE A 771 -13.64 -23.03 -10.28
C PHE A 771 -13.92 -22.00 -11.38
N PHE A 772 -12.91 -21.67 -12.20
CA PHE A 772 -13.08 -20.79 -13.35
C PHE A 772 -13.99 -21.42 -14.42
N LEU A 773 -13.80 -22.70 -14.76
CA LEU A 773 -14.64 -23.37 -15.76
C LEU A 773 -16.09 -23.47 -15.31
N HIS A 774 -16.33 -23.78 -14.04
CA HIS A 774 -17.66 -23.76 -13.44
C HIS A 774 -18.28 -22.36 -13.56
N ALA A 775 -17.59 -21.31 -13.09
CA ALA A 775 -18.10 -19.95 -12.99
C ALA A 775 -18.24 -19.22 -14.34
N TYR A 776 -17.78 -19.80 -15.44
CA TYR A 776 -17.83 -19.19 -16.76
C TYR A 776 -19.20 -18.58 -17.14
N PRO A 777 -20.38 -19.21 -16.93
CA PRO A 777 -21.67 -18.62 -17.28
C PRO A 777 -21.93 -17.29 -16.55
N ASP A 778 -21.50 -17.19 -15.29
CA ASP A 778 -21.65 -16.00 -14.44
C ASP A 778 -20.73 -14.84 -14.90
N ILE A 779 -19.63 -15.14 -15.59
CA ILE A 779 -18.65 -14.15 -16.12
C ILE A 779 -18.61 -14.08 -17.66
N ALA A 780 -19.57 -14.70 -18.36
CA ALA A 780 -19.58 -14.82 -19.83
C ALA A 780 -19.75 -13.48 -20.57
N ASN A 781 -20.23 -12.43 -19.88
CA ASN A 781 -20.25 -11.07 -20.40
C ASN A 781 -18.86 -10.42 -20.45
N TYR A 782 -17.91 -10.95 -19.68
CA TYR A 782 -16.55 -10.42 -19.53
C TYR A 782 -15.48 -11.31 -20.18
N ILE A 783 -15.74 -12.61 -20.32
CA ILE A 783 -14.79 -13.59 -20.84
C ILE A 783 -15.31 -14.19 -22.14
N SER A 784 -14.45 -14.29 -23.18
CA SER A 784 -14.90 -14.83 -24.46
C SER A 784 -15.16 -16.35 -24.40
N ALA A 785 -16.20 -16.80 -25.12
CA ALA A 785 -16.50 -18.21 -25.29
C ALA A 785 -15.34 -19.00 -25.94
N ALA A 786 -14.46 -18.33 -26.71
CA ALA A 786 -13.27 -18.95 -27.28
C ALA A 786 -12.22 -19.27 -26.21
N ASP A 787 -11.99 -18.34 -25.28
CA ASP A 787 -11.02 -18.53 -24.19
C ASP A 787 -11.51 -19.59 -23.19
N TYR A 788 -12.81 -19.58 -22.89
CA TYR A 788 -13.47 -20.66 -22.15
C TYR A 788 -13.29 -22.02 -22.83
N GLN A 789 -13.63 -22.16 -24.12
CA GLN A 789 -13.50 -23.42 -24.85
C GLN A 789 -12.04 -23.89 -24.91
N VAL A 790 -11.07 -22.98 -25.00
CA VAL A 790 -9.64 -23.32 -24.97
C VAL A 790 -9.22 -23.83 -23.58
N MET A 791 -9.74 -23.26 -22.49
CA MET A 791 -9.47 -23.80 -21.15
C MET A 791 -10.19 -25.12 -20.89
N LEU A 792 -11.44 -25.28 -21.34
CA LEU A 792 -12.18 -26.53 -21.25
C LEU A 792 -11.44 -27.66 -21.98
N ASN A 793 -10.91 -27.37 -23.18
CA ASN A 793 -10.10 -28.31 -23.96
C ASN A 793 -8.72 -28.58 -23.33
N TYR A 794 -8.13 -27.59 -22.65
CA TYR A 794 -6.89 -27.78 -21.89
C TYR A 794 -7.10 -28.68 -20.67
N MET A 795 -8.26 -28.57 -20.01
CA MET A 795 -8.70 -29.40 -18.89
C MET A 795 -9.37 -30.72 -19.32
N SER A 796 -8.97 -31.27 -20.47
CA SER A 796 -9.47 -32.57 -20.94
C SER A 796 -9.19 -33.70 -19.93
N GLU A 797 -9.87 -34.83 -20.11
CA GLU A 797 -9.66 -36.02 -19.27
C GLU A 797 -8.19 -36.49 -19.27
N ASP A 798 -7.43 -36.22 -20.35
CA ASP A 798 -5.99 -36.49 -20.46
C ASP A 798 -5.12 -35.66 -19.51
N LEU A 799 -5.54 -34.44 -19.14
CA LEU A 799 -4.82 -33.61 -18.15
C LEU A 799 -5.33 -33.87 -16.73
N TRP A 800 -6.64 -34.02 -16.52
CA TRP A 800 -7.19 -34.31 -15.19
C TRP A 800 -6.69 -35.68 -14.67
N SER A 801 -6.71 -36.70 -15.53
CA SER A 801 -6.26 -38.07 -15.18
C SER A 801 -4.74 -38.30 -15.27
N ASN A 802 -3.94 -37.28 -15.59
CA ASN A 802 -2.51 -37.47 -15.82
C ASN A 802 -1.76 -37.83 -14.52
N PRO A 803 -1.17 -39.04 -14.39
CA PRO A 803 -0.46 -39.43 -13.17
C PRO A 803 0.93 -38.79 -13.06
N SER A 804 1.47 -38.24 -14.14
CA SER A 804 2.71 -37.44 -14.09
C SER A 804 2.41 -36.10 -13.41
N ARG A 805 3.41 -35.50 -12.74
CA ARG A 805 3.24 -34.20 -12.08
C ARG A 805 4.45 -33.29 -12.27
N ASN A 806 4.21 -31.99 -12.43
CA ASN A 806 5.28 -31.00 -12.64
C ASN A 806 5.81 -30.50 -11.29
N ILE A 807 6.70 -31.29 -10.67
CA ILE A 807 7.29 -30.97 -9.36
C ILE A 807 8.08 -29.65 -9.45
N ARG A 808 7.65 -28.61 -8.71
CA ARG A 808 8.43 -27.39 -8.50
C ARG A 808 9.13 -27.51 -7.16
N GLY A 809 10.42 -27.87 -7.21
CA GLY A 809 11.24 -28.31 -6.07
C GLY A 809 11.48 -27.30 -4.93
N TRP A 810 10.79 -26.16 -4.93
CA TRP A 810 10.83 -25.15 -3.88
C TRP A 810 10.21 -25.66 -2.56
N TYR A 811 9.10 -26.41 -2.61
CA TYR A 811 8.38 -26.86 -1.40
C TYR A 811 7.82 -28.30 -1.40
N GLU A 812 7.93 -29.06 -2.50
CA GLU A 812 7.29 -30.39 -2.63
C GLU A 812 8.05 -31.59 -2.00
N ASN A 813 9.24 -31.37 -1.45
CA ASN A 813 10.21 -32.44 -1.13
C ASN A 813 9.84 -33.36 0.08
N THR A 814 8.63 -33.22 0.64
CA THR A 814 8.24 -33.79 1.95
C THR A 814 7.10 -34.81 1.89
N VAL A 815 6.35 -34.93 0.79
CA VAL A 815 5.19 -35.84 0.67
C VAL A 815 5.49 -36.95 -0.35
N ALA A 816 5.79 -38.15 0.16
CA ALA A 816 6.54 -39.18 -0.56
C ALA A 816 5.76 -40.01 -1.62
N SER A 817 4.42 -39.96 -1.65
CA SER A 817 3.62 -40.79 -2.57
C SER A 817 2.25 -40.18 -2.91
N TYR A 818 2.18 -39.50 -4.05
CA TYR A 818 0.94 -39.09 -4.73
C TYR A 818 1.21 -38.95 -6.24
N THR A 819 0.24 -39.25 -7.10
CA THR A 819 0.36 -38.99 -8.55
C THR A 819 -0.21 -37.60 -8.91
N GLY A 820 -0.13 -37.18 -10.17
CA GLY A 820 -0.86 -36.00 -10.65
C GLY A 820 -2.36 -36.21 -10.90
N ASP A 821 -2.87 -37.45 -10.82
CA ASP A 821 -4.25 -37.79 -11.20
C ASP A 821 -5.26 -37.20 -10.20
N LEU A 822 -6.16 -36.33 -10.65
CA LEU A 822 -7.22 -35.74 -9.82
C LEU A 822 -8.44 -36.65 -9.64
N PHE A 823 -8.46 -37.83 -10.28
CA PHE A 823 -9.38 -38.93 -10.01
C PHE A 823 -8.86 -39.93 -8.96
N GLN A 824 -7.61 -39.80 -8.47
CA GLN A 824 -7.12 -40.64 -7.37
C GLN A 824 -7.72 -40.19 -6.02
N THR A 825 -7.90 -41.12 -5.09
CA THR A 825 -8.19 -40.78 -3.70
C THR A 825 -6.89 -40.36 -2.99
N TYR A 826 -6.84 -39.11 -2.55
CA TYR A 826 -5.73 -38.53 -1.80
C TYR A 826 -5.87 -38.89 -0.33
N THR A 827 -4.86 -39.57 0.23
CA THR A 827 -4.76 -39.92 1.65
C THR A 827 -3.63 -39.15 2.35
N GLN A 828 -3.03 -38.20 1.64
CA GLN A 828 -1.85 -37.46 2.09
C GLN A 828 -2.30 -36.12 2.68
N ILE A 829 -1.89 -35.86 3.92
CA ILE A 829 -1.96 -34.54 4.55
C ILE A 829 -0.55 -33.96 4.50
N GLY A 830 -0.41 -32.76 3.93
CA GLY A 830 0.91 -32.12 3.82
C GLY A 830 1.33 -31.39 5.09
N THR A 831 2.60 -30.96 5.09
CA THR A 831 3.23 -30.30 6.24
C THR A 831 2.57 -28.98 6.60
N GLY A 832 2.82 -28.47 7.81
CA GLY A 832 2.24 -27.21 8.30
C GLY A 832 2.46 -25.96 7.43
N LYS A 833 3.38 -26.00 6.44
CA LYS A 833 3.48 -25.00 5.38
C LYS A 833 2.19 -24.80 4.57
N GLY A 834 1.28 -25.78 4.47
CA GLY A 834 -0.05 -25.62 3.86
C GLY A 834 -0.35 -26.47 2.62
N SER A 835 0.52 -27.40 2.24
CA SER A 835 0.28 -28.29 1.10
C SER A 835 -0.75 -29.38 1.44
N PHE A 836 -1.56 -29.81 0.48
CA PHE A 836 -2.52 -30.92 0.62
C PHE A 836 -3.37 -30.85 1.91
N PRO A 837 -4.34 -29.92 2.00
CA PRO A 837 -5.37 -29.99 3.03
C PRO A 837 -6.28 -31.21 2.77
N PRO A 838 -6.83 -31.87 3.81
CA PRO A 838 -7.71 -33.02 3.65
C PRO A 838 -8.85 -32.73 2.68
N GLY A 839 -9.02 -33.55 1.63
CA GLY A 839 -10.16 -33.41 0.72
C GLY A 839 -10.11 -32.27 -0.30
N HIS A 840 -8.96 -31.64 -0.53
CA HIS A 840 -8.79 -30.57 -1.52
C HIS A 840 -9.44 -30.86 -2.89
N SER A 841 -9.44 -32.12 -3.33
CA SER A 841 -10.00 -32.58 -4.61
C SER A 841 -11.52 -32.80 -4.63
N ILE A 842 -12.26 -32.65 -3.51
CA ILE A 842 -13.72 -32.85 -3.44
C ILE A 842 -14.46 -31.81 -4.28
N MET A 843 -14.35 -30.53 -3.90
CA MET A 843 -15.05 -29.45 -4.60
C MET A 843 -14.63 -29.33 -6.07
N PRO A 844 -13.34 -29.39 -6.45
CA PRO A 844 -12.94 -29.41 -7.86
C PRO A 844 -13.58 -30.52 -8.70
N ASN A 845 -13.72 -31.75 -8.16
CA ASN A 845 -14.39 -32.82 -8.90
C ASN A 845 -15.92 -32.60 -8.97
N LEU A 846 -16.57 -32.04 -7.95
CA LEU A 846 -18.00 -31.69 -8.00
C LEU A 846 -18.28 -30.54 -9.00
N LEU A 847 -17.43 -29.51 -9.02
CA LEU A 847 -17.49 -28.42 -10.01
C LEU A 847 -17.24 -28.94 -11.43
N MET A 848 -16.31 -29.88 -11.62
CA MET A 848 -16.11 -30.55 -12.91
C MET A 848 -17.26 -31.49 -13.30
N TYR A 849 -18.02 -32.05 -12.34
CA TYR A 849 -19.26 -32.79 -12.64
C TYR A 849 -20.34 -31.86 -13.20
N GLU A 850 -20.52 -30.66 -12.64
CA GLU A 850 -21.43 -29.63 -13.17
C GLU A 850 -21.02 -29.16 -14.56
N VAL A 851 -19.73 -28.88 -14.77
CA VAL A 851 -19.19 -28.55 -16.11
C VAL A 851 -19.41 -29.72 -17.07
N ALA A 852 -19.10 -30.95 -16.69
CA ALA A 852 -19.26 -32.12 -17.56
C ALA A 852 -20.73 -32.37 -17.97
N LEU A 853 -21.69 -32.13 -17.07
CA LEU A 853 -23.12 -32.13 -17.38
C LEU A 853 -23.49 -31.02 -18.37
N ARG A 854 -23.10 -29.77 -18.07
CA ARG A 854 -23.41 -28.59 -18.89
C ARG A 854 -22.91 -28.71 -20.32
N GLU A 855 -21.68 -29.22 -20.49
CA GLU A 855 -21.03 -29.37 -21.80
C GLU A 855 -21.39 -30.67 -22.53
N GLY A 856 -22.29 -31.50 -21.96
CA GLY A 856 -22.75 -32.74 -22.59
C GLY A 856 -21.67 -33.80 -22.76
N MET A 857 -20.73 -33.89 -21.82
CA MET A 857 -19.66 -34.89 -21.84
C MET A 857 -20.20 -36.32 -21.71
N PRO A 858 -19.44 -37.36 -22.11
CA PRO A 858 -19.89 -38.74 -21.97
C PRO A 858 -20.24 -39.10 -20.53
N GLU A 859 -21.38 -39.77 -20.33
CA GLU A 859 -21.91 -40.22 -19.03
C GLU A 859 -20.86 -40.90 -18.13
N VAL A 860 -19.95 -41.69 -18.73
CA VAL A 860 -18.85 -42.35 -18.02
C VAL A 860 -17.84 -41.36 -17.43
N THR A 861 -17.55 -40.27 -18.12
CA THR A 861 -16.65 -39.18 -17.67
C THR A 861 -17.37 -38.30 -16.65
N VAL A 862 -18.63 -37.94 -16.89
CA VAL A 862 -19.50 -37.22 -15.95
C VAL A 862 -19.53 -37.95 -14.59
N GLN A 863 -19.93 -39.21 -14.59
CA GLN A 863 -20.06 -40.00 -13.35
C GLN A 863 -18.69 -40.32 -12.71
N ARG A 864 -17.57 -40.26 -13.45
CA ARG A 864 -16.21 -40.43 -12.90
C ARG A 864 -15.86 -39.29 -11.94
N PHE A 865 -16.21 -38.04 -12.27
CA PHE A 865 -16.02 -36.88 -11.40
C PHE A 865 -16.79 -37.04 -10.08
N LEU A 866 -18.10 -37.28 -10.14
CA LEU A 866 -18.95 -37.47 -8.95
C LEU A 866 -18.50 -38.66 -8.09
N ASN A 867 -18.17 -39.81 -8.71
CA ASN A 867 -17.66 -40.98 -7.99
C ASN A 867 -16.32 -40.69 -7.27
N THR A 868 -15.48 -39.82 -7.83
CA THR A 868 -14.22 -39.42 -7.19
C THR A 868 -14.48 -38.55 -5.96
N ALA A 869 -15.38 -37.57 -6.05
CA ALA A 869 -15.77 -36.76 -4.90
C ALA A 869 -16.38 -37.63 -3.78
N ILE A 870 -17.24 -38.59 -4.13
CA ILE A 870 -17.78 -39.61 -3.20
C ILE A 870 -16.64 -40.39 -2.53
N ALA A 871 -15.67 -40.91 -3.30
CA ALA A 871 -14.55 -41.68 -2.75
C ALA A 871 -13.66 -40.85 -1.80
N GLN A 872 -13.30 -39.62 -2.21
CA GLN A 872 -12.49 -38.71 -1.40
C GLN A 872 -13.18 -38.28 -0.10
N THR A 873 -14.51 -38.15 -0.12
CA THR A 873 -15.31 -37.80 1.06
C THR A 873 -15.44 -38.98 2.02
N ASN A 874 -15.60 -40.20 1.49
CA ASN A 874 -15.55 -41.43 2.30
C ASN A 874 -14.19 -41.60 3.01
N GLU A 875 -13.08 -41.29 2.34
CA GLU A 875 -11.74 -41.35 2.95
C GLU A 875 -11.64 -40.48 4.22
N ILE A 876 -12.15 -39.25 4.16
CA ILE A 876 -12.14 -38.31 5.30
C ILE A 876 -13.05 -38.79 6.43
N ILE A 877 -14.26 -39.25 6.11
CA ILE A 877 -15.21 -39.76 7.11
C ILE A 877 -14.58 -40.90 7.91
N ASN A 878 -13.92 -41.85 7.23
CA ASN A 878 -13.35 -43.05 7.84
C ASN A 878 -11.99 -42.83 8.53
N ASN A 879 -11.08 -42.04 7.94
CA ASN A 879 -9.65 -42.07 8.31
C ASN A 879 -9.08 -40.76 8.89
N VAL A 880 -9.79 -39.62 8.81
CA VAL A 880 -9.33 -38.34 9.39
C VAL A 880 -9.94 -38.15 10.78
N ASP A 881 -9.12 -37.85 11.79
CA ASP A 881 -9.58 -37.52 13.15
C ASP A 881 -9.43 -36.01 13.40
N TRP A 882 -10.53 -35.32 13.71
CA TRP A 882 -10.52 -33.89 14.01
C TRP A 882 -9.92 -33.55 15.38
N LEU A 883 -9.82 -34.54 16.28
CA LEU A 883 -9.08 -34.37 17.54
C LEU A 883 -7.57 -34.26 17.31
N ASP A 884 -7.04 -34.85 16.24
CA ASP A 884 -5.67 -34.62 15.81
C ASP A 884 -5.54 -33.17 15.29
N PRO A 885 -4.75 -32.29 15.96
CA PRO A 885 -4.62 -30.90 15.55
C PRO A 885 -3.93 -30.77 14.18
N THR A 886 -3.21 -31.78 13.70
CA THR A 886 -2.56 -31.77 12.38
C THR A 886 -3.53 -31.87 11.20
N THR A 887 -4.77 -32.34 11.43
CA THR A 887 -5.81 -32.46 10.40
C THR A 887 -6.76 -31.24 10.34
N THR A 888 -6.71 -30.40 11.37
CA THR A 888 -7.50 -29.17 11.50
C THR A 888 -6.58 -27.95 11.42
N LYS A 889 -6.15 -27.38 12.56
CA LYS A 889 -5.24 -26.21 12.59
C LYS A 889 -3.85 -26.49 12.00
N GLY A 890 -3.51 -27.75 11.75
CA GLY A 890 -2.19 -28.25 11.35
C GLY A 890 -1.49 -27.48 10.23
N GLN A 891 -2.25 -26.84 9.35
CA GLN A 891 -1.77 -26.09 8.20
C GLN A 891 -2.00 -24.58 8.37
N ARG A 892 -0.96 -23.79 8.07
CA ARG A 892 -0.86 -22.32 8.22
C ARG A 892 -1.97 -21.47 7.57
N MET A 893 -2.89 -22.08 6.80
CA MET A 893 -4.04 -21.44 6.14
C MET A 893 -5.11 -22.44 5.65
N SER A 894 -4.69 -23.59 5.12
CA SER A 894 -5.46 -24.33 4.10
C SER A 894 -6.68 -25.11 4.60
N GLU A 895 -6.99 -25.04 5.90
CA GLU A 895 -8.12 -25.73 6.54
C GLU A 895 -9.49 -25.33 5.96
N HIS A 896 -9.61 -24.10 5.45
CA HIS A 896 -10.82 -23.61 4.79
C HIS A 896 -11.22 -24.51 3.60
N VAL A 897 -10.27 -24.86 2.73
CA VAL A 897 -10.48 -25.71 1.54
C VAL A 897 -11.13 -27.06 1.90
N THR A 898 -10.77 -27.64 3.05
CA THR A 898 -11.38 -28.89 3.56
C THR A 898 -12.86 -28.72 3.86
N MET A 899 -13.21 -27.73 4.68
CA MET A 899 -14.60 -27.58 5.15
C MET A 899 -15.52 -26.97 4.08
N GLU A 900 -15.01 -26.06 3.26
CA GLU A 900 -15.72 -25.54 2.08
C GLU A 900 -16.19 -26.67 1.16
N GLY A 901 -15.29 -27.62 0.83
CA GLY A 901 -15.64 -28.74 -0.04
C GLY A 901 -16.59 -29.77 0.60
N LEU A 902 -16.44 -30.05 1.89
CA LEU A 902 -17.34 -30.95 2.63
C LEU A 902 -18.76 -30.36 2.74
N ALA A 903 -18.87 -29.07 3.11
CA ALA A 903 -20.15 -28.40 3.25
C ALA A 903 -20.83 -28.12 1.90
N TYR A 904 -20.07 -27.78 0.85
CA TYR A 904 -20.62 -27.66 -0.51
C TYR A 904 -21.19 -28.99 -1.02
N PHE A 905 -20.52 -30.12 -0.79
CA PHE A 905 -21.07 -31.45 -1.10
C PHE A 905 -22.39 -31.67 -0.33
N MET A 906 -22.36 -31.54 1.00
CA MET A 906 -23.56 -31.78 1.83
C MET A 906 -24.74 -30.88 1.46
N ARG A 907 -24.48 -29.63 1.05
CA ARG A 907 -25.51 -28.63 0.69
C ARG A 907 -26.09 -28.83 -0.71
N VAL A 908 -25.25 -29.08 -1.72
CA VAL A 908 -25.66 -29.07 -3.14
C VAL A 908 -25.96 -30.47 -3.66
N TYR A 909 -25.34 -31.50 -3.08
CA TYR A 909 -25.53 -32.90 -3.45
C TYR A 909 -25.89 -33.83 -2.27
N PRO A 910 -26.84 -33.49 -1.37
CA PRO A 910 -27.24 -34.33 -0.23
C PRO A 910 -27.70 -35.73 -0.65
N GLN A 911 -28.26 -35.90 -1.85
CA GLN A 911 -28.66 -37.18 -2.44
C GLN A 911 -27.48 -38.09 -2.84
N PHE A 912 -26.28 -37.55 -2.97
CA PHE A 912 -25.05 -38.28 -3.29
C PHE A 912 -23.99 -38.21 -2.18
N ALA A 913 -24.20 -37.36 -1.17
CA ALA A 913 -23.36 -37.21 0.00
C ALA A 913 -23.19 -38.57 0.73
N PRO A 914 -21.95 -39.00 1.05
CA PRO A 914 -21.75 -40.25 1.78
C PRO A 914 -22.38 -40.22 3.17
N ALA A 915 -22.98 -41.35 3.57
CA ALA A 915 -23.52 -41.52 4.91
C ALA A 915 -22.41 -41.29 5.97
N GLY A 916 -22.67 -40.39 6.92
CA GLY A 916 -21.67 -39.91 7.89
C GLY A 916 -21.14 -38.51 7.62
N LEU A 917 -21.37 -37.90 6.44
CA LEU A 917 -20.85 -36.57 6.11
C LEU A 917 -21.36 -35.48 7.08
N GLN A 918 -22.68 -35.41 7.32
CA GLN A 918 -23.26 -34.44 8.26
C GLN A 918 -22.65 -34.58 9.66
N GLN A 919 -22.58 -35.81 10.18
CA GLN A 919 -21.96 -36.11 11.48
C GLN A 919 -20.47 -35.76 11.51
N LYS A 920 -19.78 -35.82 10.37
CA LYS A 920 -18.37 -35.43 10.27
C LYS A 920 -18.17 -33.91 10.34
N ILE A 921 -19.12 -33.12 9.83
CA ILE A 921 -19.11 -31.65 9.92
C ILE A 921 -19.51 -31.20 11.34
N GLU A 922 -20.52 -31.83 11.94
CA GLU A 922 -20.90 -31.66 13.36
C GLU A 922 -19.69 -31.87 14.30
N GLN A 923 -18.95 -32.98 14.11
CA GLN A 923 -17.75 -33.30 14.90
C GLN A 923 -16.63 -32.26 14.77
N TRP A 924 -16.42 -31.68 13.58
CA TRP A 924 -15.44 -30.60 13.40
C TRP A 924 -15.90 -29.32 14.11
N SER A 925 -17.20 -29.01 14.04
CA SER A 925 -17.80 -27.84 14.68
C SER A 925 -17.66 -27.89 16.21
N ASP A 926 -17.83 -29.06 16.82
CA ASP A 926 -17.61 -29.28 18.25
C ASP A 926 -16.13 -29.11 18.65
N VAL A 927 -15.18 -29.51 17.79
CA VAL A 927 -13.74 -29.25 17.99
C VAL A 927 -13.44 -27.74 17.91
N VAL A 928 -14.03 -27.03 16.95
CA VAL A 928 -13.88 -25.57 16.84
C VAL A 928 -14.43 -24.85 18.07
N ILE A 929 -15.65 -25.20 18.52
CA ILE A 929 -16.27 -24.56 19.70
C ILE A 929 -15.47 -24.85 20.98
N SER A 930 -15.10 -26.11 21.21
CA SER A 930 -14.35 -26.49 22.42
C SER A 930 -12.97 -25.83 22.48
N ARG A 931 -12.22 -25.80 21.37
CA ARG A 931 -10.90 -25.13 21.30
C ARG A 931 -10.97 -23.59 21.27
N SER A 932 -12.16 -23.00 21.14
CA SER A 932 -12.40 -21.54 21.17
C SER A 932 -12.98 -21.04 22.51
N SER A 933 -13.09 -21.90 23.53
CA SER A 933 -13.62 -21.51 24.85
C SER A 933 -12.55 -20.81 25.72
N ASN A 934 -12.20 -19.57 25.38
CA ASN A 934 -11.20 -18.75 26.10
C ASN A 934 -11.45 -17.23 25.93
N LEU A 935 -10.69 -16.39 26.65
CA LEU A 935 -10.87 -14.93 26.71
C LEU A 935 -10.74 -14.17 25.37
N TRP A 936 -10.24 -14.81 24.31
CA TRP A 936 -10.11 -14.23 22.97
C TRP A 936 -11.16 -14.77 21.98
N ASP A 937 -11.98 -15.74 22.38
CA ASP A 937 -12.78 -16.60 21.48
C ASP A 937 -11.93 -17.28 20.37
N PHE A 938 -10.59 -17.32 20.55
CA PHE A 938 -9.61 -17.74 19.54
C PHE A 938 -9.46 -19.26 19.51
N ARG A 939 -9.51 -19.88 18.33
CA ARG A 939 -9.47 -21.34 18.23
C ARG A 939 -8.03 -21.86 18.33
N LYS A 940 -7.73 -22.43 19.50
CA LYS A 940 -6.45 -23.08 19.83
C LYS A 940 -6.06 -24.17 18.82
N TYR A 941 -4.76 -24.49 18.78
CA TYR A 941 -4.19 -25.57 17.97
C TYR A 941 -4.66 -26.93 18.46
N GLY A 942 -4.34 -27.25 19.71
CA GLY A 942 -4.71 -28.49 20.38
C GLY A 942 -5.32 -28.22 21.75
N ASP A 943 -5.53 -29.28 22.52
CA ASP A 943 -6.23 -29.22 23.81
C ASP A 943 -5.27 -28.96 24.99
N GLY A 944 -3.96 -29.15 24.80
CA GLY A 944 -2.94 -28.83 25.79
C GLY A 944 -2.91 -27.35 26.15
N ALA A 945 -2.57 -27.02 27.40
CA ALA A 945 -2.68 -25.67 27.95
C ALA A 945 -1.90 -24.59 27.17
N ASN A 946 -0.79 -24.98 26.53
CA ASN A 946 0.09 -24.08 25.76
C ASN A 946 -0.10 -24.23 24.23
N GLU A 947 -1.00 -25.10 23.76
CA GLU A 947 -1.20 -25.41 22.35
C GLU A 947 -2.15 -24.40 21.69
N TRP A 948 -1.73 -23.14 21.60
CA TRP A 948 -2.53 -22.04 21.04
C TRP A 948 -2.42 -21.92 19.52
N VAL A 949 -1.21 -22.06 19.00
CA VAL A 949 -0.85 -21.86 17.58
C VAL A 949 0.06 -22.98 17.10
N ILE A 950 0.18 -23.16 15.78
CA ILE A 950 1.02 -24.19 15.17
C ILE A 950 2.48 -23.99 15.64
N PRO A 951 3.19 -25.06 16.08
CA PRO A 951 4.61 -24.98 16.39
C PRO A 951 5.46 -24.45 15.22
N ASP A 952 6.54 -23.74 15.55
CA ASP A 952 7.62 -23.31 14.65
C ASP A 952 7.22 -22.44 13.43
N PHE A 953 5.98 -21.93 13.37
CA PHE A 953 5.45 -21.27 12.18
C PHE A 953 4.71 -19.94 12.44
N ASN A 954 4.82 -19.01 11.48
CA ASN A 954 3.89 -17.89 11.33
C ASN A 954 2.58 -18.43 10.71
N GLU A 955 1.43 -18.19 11.35
CA GLU A 955 0.13 -18.84 11.00
C GLU A 955 -1.06 -17.91 10.70
N PRO A 956 -0.91 -16.60 10.37
CA PRO A 956 -2.07 -15.69 10.33
C PRO A 956 -3.15 -16.12 9.34
N GLY A 957 -2.77 -16.77 8.22
CA GLY A 957 -3.70 -17.35 7.25
C GLY A 957 -4.68 -18.38 7.83
N ASN A 958 -4.31 -19.13 8.86
CA ASN A 958 -5.24 -20.08 9.51
C ASN A 958 -6.23 -19.31 10.39
N VAL A 959 -5.76 -18.27 11.07
CA VAL A 959 -6.62 -17.38 11.87
C VAL A 959 -7.65 -16.69 10.98
N VAL A 960 -7.22 -16.04 9.91
CA VAL A 960 -8.11 -15.29 8.99
C VAL A 960 -8.86 -16.18 7.99
N GLY A 961 -8.48 -17.46 7.86
CA GLY A 961 -9.17 -18.47 7.04
C GLY A 961 -10.22 -19.30 7.79
N LEU A 962 -10.15 -19.38 9.12
CA LEU A 962 -11.14 -20.12 9.91
C LEU A 962 -12.60 -19.59 9.74
N PRO A 963 -12.86 -18.28 9.58
CA PRO A 963 -14.22 -17.81 9.30
C PRO A 963 -14.82 -18.43 8.04
N ALA A 964 -14.07 -18.61 6.94
CA ALA A 964 -14.56 -19.30 5.74
C ALA A 964 -15.02 -20.73 6.04
N ALA A 965 -14.19 -21.50 6.75
CA ALA A 965 -14.52 -22.86 7.17
C ALA A 965 -15.80 -22.91 8.01
N ILE A 966 -15.94 -21.96 8.94
CA ILE A 966 -17.12 -21.83 9.81
C ILE A 966 -18.37 -21.47 8.99
N TYR A 967 -18.31 -20.40 8.20
CA TYR A 967 -19.45 -19.91 7.41
C TYR A 967 -19.90 -20.91 6.36
N ALA A 968 -18.99 -21.76 5.85
CA ALA A 968 -19.33 -22.92 5.03
C ALA A 968 -20.07 -23.99 5.84
N ALA A 969 -19.52 -24.43 6.99
CA ALA A 969 -20.10 -25.48 7.84
C ALA A 969 -21.54 -25.15 8.30
N ILE A 970 -21.80 -23.91 8.75
CA ILE A 970 -23.12 -23.53 9.25
C ILE A 970 -24.24 -23.55 8.20
N GLN A 971 -23.94 -23.65 6.91
CA GLN A 971 -24.97 -23.83 5.87
C GLN A 971 -25.60 -25.24 5.87
N VAL A 972 -25.05 -26.19 6.65
CA VAL A 972 -25.50 -27.60 6.72
C VAL A 972 -25.60 -28.15 8.16
N LEU A 973 -25.65 -27.25 9.16
CA LEU A 973 -25.90 -27.59 10.57
C LEU A 973 -27.34 -27.22 10.95
N ASP A 974 -27.91 -27.95 11.91
CA ASP A 974 -29.30 -27.76 12.37
C ASP A 974 -29.41 -27.05 13.75
N ASP A 975 -28.36 -27.07 14.60
CA ASP A 975 -28.43 -26.46 15.95
C ASP A 975 -28.14 -24.95 15.90
N ALA A 976 -29.20 -24.15 16.05
CA ALA A 976 -29.13 -22.69 16.10
C ALA A 976 -28.18 -22.13 17.19
N ASN A 977 -27.93 -22.85 18.29
CA ASN A 977 -26.98 -22.43 19.32
C ASN A 977 -25.53 -22.69 18.86
N GLN A 978 -25.28 -23.84 18.24
CA GLN A 978 -23.99 -24.20 17.65
C GLN A 978 -23.64 -23.19 16.54
N ILE A 979 -24.59 -22.90 15.63
CA ILE A 979 -24.46 -21.89 14.57
C ILE A 979 -24.20 -20.48 15.14
N THR A 980 -24.96 -20.06 16.16
CA THR A 980 -24.74 -18.75 16.81
C THR A 980 -23.35 -18.65 17.40
N ARG A 981 -22.90 -19.66 18.17
CA ARG A 981 -21.55 -19.66 18.77
C ARG A 981 -20.45 -19.71 17.71
N LEU A 982 -20.66 -20.44 16.62
CA LEU A 982 -19.74 -20.48 15.49
C LEU A 982 -19.59 -19.09 14.83
N ARG A 983 -20.70 -18.35 14.61
CA ARG A 983 -20.65 -16.97 14.13
C ARG A 983 -19.86 -16.04 15.07
N GLU A 984 -20.05 -16.14 16.39
CA GLU A 984 -19.24 -15.38 17.35
C GLU A 984 -17.73 -15.67 17.21
N ILE A 985 -17.36 -16.94 17.03
CA ILE A 985 -15.97 -17.37 16.82
C ILE A 985 -15.44 -16.80 15.50
N ALA A 986 -16.22 -16.84 14.42
CA ALA A 986 -15.85 -16.26 13.13
C ALA A 986 -15.61 -14.74 13.21
N THR A 987 -16.52 -13.98 13.84
CA THR A 987 -16.32 -12.54 14.10
C THR A 987 -15.06 -12.31 14.92
N ALA A 988 -14.83 -13.08 15.99
CA ALA A 988 -13.65 -12.91 16.84
C ALA A 988 -12.31 -13.21 16.12
N HIS A 989 -12.30 -14.02 15.07
CA HIS A 989 -11.09 -14.24 14.26
C HIS A 989 -10.81 -13.09 13.27
N PHE A 990 -11.84 -12.36 12.83
CA PHE A 990 -11.65 -11.04 12.22
C PHE A 990 -11.18 -10.02 13.26
N ASP A 991 -11.83 -9.91 14.41
CA ASP A 991 -11.41 -8.97 15.48
C ASP A 991 -9.95 -9.21 15.91
N ALA A 992 -9.52 -10.48 15.94
CA ALA A 992 -8.13 -10.86 16.21
C ALA A 992 -7.16 -10.33 15.15
N MET A 993 -7.52 -10.32 13.86
CA MET A 993 -6.73 -9.67 12.80
C MET A 993 -6.62 -8.16 13.01
N PHE A 994 -7.65 -7.52 13.59
CA PHE A 994 -7.71 -6.08 13.79
C PHE A 994 -7.23 -5.56 15.16
N GLY A 995 -6.87 -6.43 16.11
CA GLY A 995 -6.24 -6.04 17.38
C GLY A 995 -6.80 -6.69 18.64
N ARG A 996 -7.93 -7.42 18.57
CA ARG A 996 -8.48 -8.20 19.69
C ARG A 996 -7.69 -9.50 19.89
N ASN A 997 -6.40 -9.38 20.14
CA ASN A 997 -5.45 -10.47 20.29
C ASN A 997 -4.38 -10.09 21.35
N PRO A 998 -3.57 -11.03 21.85
CA PRO A 998 -2.63 -10.76 22.94
C PRO A 998 -1.50 -9.74 22.69
N THR A 999 -1.36 -9.15 21.49
CA THR A 999 -0.38 -8.08 21.22
C THR A 999 -1.03 -6.70 21.02
N GLY A 1000 -2.36 -6.62 20.89
CA GLY A 1000 -3.08 -5.37 20.62
C GLY A 1000 -2.89 -4.83 19.20
N ARG A 1001 -2.23 -5.60 18.32
CA ARG A 1001 -1.79 -5.13 16.99
C ARG A 1001 -2.54 -5.80 15.86
N HIS A 1002 -2.81 -5.02 14.81
CA HIS A 1002 -3.31 -5.51 13.53
C HIS A 1002 -2.27 -6.44 12.86
N PHE A 1003 -2.70 -7.44 12.09
CA PHE A 1003 -1.77 -8.45 11.52
C PHE A 1003 -0.91 -7.94 10.35
N SER A 1004 -1.23 -6.77 9.78
CA SER A 1004 -0.35 -6.04 8.85
C SER A 1004 0.47 -4.99 9.60
N TYR A 1005 1.77 -4.88 9.27
CA TYR A 1005 2.64 -3.78 9.69
C TYR A 1005 2.08 -2.43 9.25
N LYS A 1006 1.62 -2.35 8.00
CA LYS A 1006 1.06 -1.14 7.38
C LYS A 1006 -0.40 -0.88 7.76
N GLY A 1007 -0.96 -1.65 8.71
CA GLY A 1007 -2.33 -1.51 9.20
C GLY A 1007 -2.80 -0.05 9.37
N PRO A 1008 -2.06 0.80 10.12
CA PRO A 1008 -2.48 2.19 10.35
C PRO A 1008 -2.52 3.10 9.12
N SER A 1009 -1.77 2.78 8.08
CA SER A 1009 -1.76 3.53 6.81
C SER A 1009 -2.75 3.00 5.77
N GLU A 1010 -3.28 1.79 5.95
CA GLU A 1010 -4.04 1.06 4.92
C GLU A 1010 -5.46 0.67 5.36
N PHE A 1011 -5.75 0.62 6.67
CA PHE A 1011 -7.05 0.25 7.22
C PHE A 1011 -7.56 1.33 8.17
N GLN A 1012 -8.76 1.86 7.87
CA GLN A 1012 -9.38 2.94 8.67
C GLN A 1012 -9.54 2.52 10.15
N GLY A 1013 -9.10 3.37 11.08
CA GLY A 1013 -9.23 3.16 12.53
C GLY A 1013 -8.21 2.20 13.15
N VAL A 1014 -7.21 1.72 12.41
CA VAL A 1014 -6.11 0.95 13.02
C VAL A 1014 -5.06 1.90 13.59
N GLU A 1015 -4.81 1.88 14.90
CA GLU A 1015 -3.73 2.66 15.52
C GLU A 1015 -2.39 1.90 15.52
N PHE A 1016 -2.43 0.60 15.81
CA PHE A 1016 -1.25 -0.25 15.99
C PHE A 1016 -1.16 -1.35 14.94
N GLY A 1017 -0.17 -1.24 14.05
CA GLY A 1017 0.22 -2.28 13.10
C GLY A 1017 1.10 -3.38 13.73
N TRP A 1018 1.31 -4.46 12.97
CA TRP A 1018 2.22 -5.55 13.34
C TRP A 1018 3.66 -5.03 13.56
N TYR A 1019 4.45 -5.71 14.39
CA TYR A 1019 5.73 -5.18 14.88
C TYR A 1019 6.81 -4.95 13.81
N SER A 1020 6.78 -5.67 12.69
CA SER A 1020 7.70 -5.49 11.56
C SER A 1020 7.08 -6.03 10.27
N ARG A 1021 7.63 -5.67 9.11
CA ARG A 1021 7.41 -6.39 7.85
C ARG A 1021 8.69 -7.07 7.38
N HIS A 1022 8.57 -8.17 6.65
CA HIS A 1022 9.70 -8.84 6.03
C HIS A 1022 9.39 -9.23 4.59
N ASP A 1023 10.32 -8.89 3.71
CA ASP A 1023 10.15 -8.88 2.26
C ASP A 1023 9.92 -10.28 1.66
N GLY A 1024 10.50 -11.29 2.32
CA GLY A 1024 10.35 -12.70 2.00
C GLY A 1024 10.87 -13.09 0.61
N LEU A 1025 10.47 -14.27 0.15
CA LEU A 1025 10.70 -14.73 -1.23
C LEU A 1025 9.66 -14.14 -2.20
N GLY A 1026 8.50 -13.74 -1.69
CA GLY A 1026 7.43 -13.10 -2.43
C GLY A 1026 7.68 -11.66 -2.84
N LYS A 1027 8.63 -10.97 -2.19
CA LYS A 1027 8.83 -9.52 -2.34
C LYS A 1027 7.53 -8.75 -2.09
N LEU A 1028 7.01 -8.89 -0.87
CA LEU A 1028 5.69 -8.39 -0.49
C LEU A 1028 5.73 -7.13 0.37
N ASN A 1029 6.89 -6.65 0.84
CA ASN A 1029 6.98 -5.47 1.73
C ASN A 1029 6.20 -4.24 1.24
N ASP A 1030 6.18 -4.03 -0.08
CA ASP A 1030 5.61 -2.83 -0.70
C ASP A 1030 4.26 -3.10 -1.38
N VAL A 1031 3.71 -4.31 -1.22
CA VAL A 1031 2.30 -4.61 -1.52
C VAL A 1031 1.40 -3.95 -0.47
N ILE A 1032 0.17 -3.59 -0.85
CA ILE A 1032 -0.88 -3.05 0.03
C ILE A 1032 -1.63 -4.18 0.74
N ALA A 1033 -2.03 -3.98 2.00
CA ALA A 1033 -2.84 -4.89 2.82
C ALA A 1033 -2.20 -6.26 3.11
N VAL A 1034 -0.87 -6.28 3.24
CA VAL A 1034 -0.09 -7.50 3.50
C VAL A 1034 -0.32 -8.03 4.91
N ILE A 1035 -0.70 -9.30 5.05
CA ILE A 1035 -0.85 -9.94 6.37
C ILE A 1035 0.53 -10.48 6.81
N ASP A 1036 1.30 -9.69 7.56
CA ASP A 1036 2.68 -9.96 7.98
C ASP A 1036 2.82 -11.03 9.08
N GLY A 1037 1.90 -11.07 10.05
CA GLY A 1037 2.01 -12.02 11.16
C GLY A 1037 0.88 -12.00 12.18
N SER A 1038 0.81 -13.09 12.95
CA SER A 1038 -0.10 -13.26 14.10
C SER A 1038 0.67 -13.55 15.39
N PRO A 1039 0.05 -13.40 16.58
CA PRO A 1039 0.64 -13.73 17.87
C PRO A 1039 1.14 -15.18 17.96
N LYS A 1040 2.40 -15.34 18.35
CA LYS A 1040 3.09 -16.63 18.57
C LYS A 1040 2.79 -17.20 19.98
N PRO A 1041 3.16 -18.47 20.32
CA PRO A 1041 2.80 -19.10 21.60
C PRO A 1041 3.17 -18.28 22.84
N GLN A 1042 4.28 -17.54 22.78
CA GLN A 1042 4.84 -16.74 23.87
C GLN A 1042 3.91 -15.61 24.35
N HIS A 1043 2.93 -15.19 23.53
CA HIS A 1043 1.96 -14.14 23.87
C HIS A 1043 0.68 -14.69 24.52
N TYR A 1044 0.40 -15.99 24.38
CA TYR A 1044 -0.83 -16.61 24.86
C TYR A 1044 -0.64 -17.26 26.25
N PRO A 1045 -1.66 -17.25 27.14
CA PRO A 1045 -2.96 -16.61 26.97
C PRO A 1045 -2.90 -15.08 27.05
N TYR A 1046 -1.92 -14.51 27.76
CA TYR A 1046 -1.71 -13.07 27.86
C TYR A 1046 -0.26 -12.75 28.27
N ASN A 1047 0.53 -12.26 27.32
CA ASN A 1047 1.88 -11.74 27.53
C ASN A 1047 2.27 -10.80 26.35
N PRO A 1048 1.70 -9.58 26.30
CA PRO A 1048 1.97 -8.63 25.22
C PRO A 1048 3.42 -8.13 25.21
N ASN A 1049 4.07 -8.14 26.38
CA ASN A 1049 5.46 -7.76 26.57
C ASN A 1049 6.46 -8.77 25.95
N ALA A 1050 5.98 -9.83 25.31
CA ALA A 1050 6.83 -10.69 24.47
C ALA A 1050 7.33 -9.97 23.21
N GLY A 1051 6.66 -8.90 22.76
CA GLY A 1051 7.13 -8.07 21.64
C GLY A 1051 7.22 -8.82 20.30
N ASN A 1052 8.17 -8.46 19.45
CA ASN A 1052 8.32 -9.05 18.11
C ASN A 1052 9.04 -10.41 18.13
N VAL A 1053 8.39 -11.44 18.69
CA VAL A 1053 8.95 -12.80 18.73
C VAL A 1053 8.46 -13.70 17.61
N GLY A 1054 9.35 -14.61 17.19
CA GLY A 1054 9.11 -15.59 16.13
C GLY A 1054 9.31 -15.03 14.72
N TRP A 1055 8.90 -15.80 13.71
CA TRP A 1055 9.02 -15.38 12.31
C TRP A 1055 7.85 -14.49 11.90
N THR A 1056 8.17 -13.41 11.19
CA THR A 1056 7.24 -12.44 10.60
C THR A 1056 7.62 -12.31 9.13
N GLU A 1057 6.67 -12.51 8.23
CA GLU A 1057 6.85 -12.57 6.77
C GLU A 1057 5.45 -12.66 6.14
N GLY A 1058 5.10 -11.69 5.30
CA GLY A 1058 3.83 -11.71 4.57
C GLY A 1058 3.78 -12.85 3.55
N TRP A 1059 2.58 -13.37 3.28
CA TRP A 1059 2.41 -14.47 2.31
C TRP A 1059 1.04 -14.43 1.62
N ILE A 1060 1.01 -14.69 0.31
CA ILE A 1060 -0.23 -14.62 -0.49
C ILE A 1060 -1.27 -15.63 0.00
N ALA A 1061 -0.82 -16.82 0.39
CA ALA A 1061 -1.64 -17.85 1.04
C ALA A 1061 -2.31 -17.43 2.38
N PHE A 1062 -1.91 -16.30 2.98
CA PHE A 1062 -2.62 -15.73 4.13
C PHE A 1062 -3.77 -14.81 3.69
N ASN A 1063 -3.50 -13.94 2.72
CA ASN A 1063 -4.50 -13.02 2.15
C ASN A 1063 -5.58 -13.75 1.35
N THR A 1064 -5.28 -14.86 0.64
CA THR A 1064 -6.32 -15.66 -0.02
C THR A 1064 -7.27 -16.33 0.97
N ALA A 1065 -6.76 -16.84 2.09
CA ALA A 1065 -7.60 -17.40 3.15
C ALA A 1065 -8.55 -16.34 3.75
N TRP A 1066 -8.07 -15.09 3.89
CA TRP A 1066 -8.89 -13.93 4.24
C TRP A 1066 -9.94 -13.61 3.15
N ASN A 1067 -9.56 -13.68 1.87
CA ASN A 1067 -10.48 -13.46 0.75
C ASN A 1067 -11.64 -14.47 0.74
N SER A 1068 -11.40 -15.75 1.04
CA SER A 1068 -12.48 -16.74 1.21
C SER A 1068 -13.38 -16.37 2.39
N SER A 1069 -12.79 -15.97 3.52
CA SER A 1069 -13.55 -15.56 4.71
C SER A 1069 -14.45 -14.35 4.44
N LEU A 1070 -14.00 -13.37 3.65
CA LEU A 1070 -14.82 -12.25 3.20
C LEU A 1070 -15.99 -12.71 2.31
N ALA A 1071 -15.76 -13.66 1.40
CA ALA A 1071 -16.78 -14.20 0.50
C ALA A 1071 -17.86 -15.01 1.23
N TYR A 1072 -17.46 -15.94 2.09
CA TYR A 1072 -18.41 -16.73 2.87
C TYR A 1072 -19.12 -15.89 3.95
N SER A 1073 -18.45 -14.86 4.51
CA SER A 1073 -19.10 -13.83 5.36
C SER A 1073 -20.21 -13.10 4.59
N ALA A 1074 -19.96 -12.70 3.34
CA ALA A 1074 -20.95 -12.03 2.49
C ALA A 1074 -22.18 -12.91 2.25
N PHE A 1075 -21.97 -14.18 1.91
CA PHE A 1075 -23.06 -15.12 1.67
C PHE A 1075 -23.91 -15.39 2.91
N ASP A 1076 -23.30 -15.51 4.10
CA ASP A 1076 -24.02 -15.71 5.36
C ASP A 1076 -24.86 -14.48 5.77
N LYS A 1077 -24.37 -13.28 5.45
CA LYS A 1077 -25.05 -12.00 5.71
C LYS A 1077 -26.09 -11.62 4.65
N THR A 1078 -26.15 -12.34 3.53
CA THR A 1078 -27.04 -12.05 2.41
C THR A 1078 -28.42 -12.67 2.61
N THR A 1079 -29.48 -11.85 2.57
CA THR A 1079 -30.88 -12.31 2.60
C THR A 1079 -31.73 -11.56 1.59
N ILE A 1080 -32.72 -12.24 1.02
CA ILE A 1080 -33.68 -11.68 0.05
C ILE A 1080 -35.08 -11.89 0.61
N GLN A 1081 -35.93 -10.87 0.54
CA GLN A 1081 -37.36 -10.96 0.87
C GLN A 1081 -38.21 -10.39 -0.26
N VAL A 1082 -39.39 -10.98 -0.46
CA VAL A 1082 -40.38 -10.52 -1.45
C VAL A 1082 -41.58 -9.97 -0.72
N LEU A 1083 -41.78 -8.67 -0.85
CA LEU A 1083 -42.74 -7.87 -0.10
C LEU A 1083 -43.85 -7.32 -1.01
N ASP A 1084 -44.91 -6.81 -0.39
CA ASP A 1084 -45.91 -6.00 -1.10
C ASP A 1084 -45.29 -4.74 -1.73
N GLN A 1085 -46.01 -4.10 -2.66
CA GLN A 1085 -45.55 -2.87 -3.34
C GLN A 1085 -45.32 -1.66 -2.41
N SER A 1086 -45.67 -1.77 -1.13
CA SER A 1086 -45.42 -0.75 -0.09
C SER A 1086 -44.25 -1.14 0.83
N PHE A 1087 -43.66 -2.33 0.63
CA PHE A 1087 -42.62 -2.95 1.44
C PHE A 1087 -43.00 -3.07 2.93
N ILE A 1088 -44.27 -3.43 3.20
CA ILE A 1088 -44.81 -3.60 4.56
C ILE A 1088 -44.93 -5.07 4.95
N SER A 1089 -45.46 -5.91 4.05
CA SER A 1089 -45.81 -7.31 4.31
C SER A 1089 -45.03 -8.24 3.40
N GLU A 1090 -44.45 -9.31 3.95
CA GLU A 1090 -43.84 -10.39 3.17
C GLU A 1090 -44.91 -11.27 2.50
N LEU A 1091 -44.68 -11.64 1.25
CA LEU A 1091 -45.66 -12.29 0.39
C LEU A 1091 -45.45 -13.80 0.33
N SER A 1092 -46.16 -14.58 1.15
CA SER A 1092 -46.25 -16.03 0.95
C SER A 1092 -46.97 -16.40 -0.36
N ASN A 1093 -47.82 -15.50 -0.88
CA ASN A 1093 -48.31 -15.57 -2.26
C ASN A 1093 -48.63 -14.19 -2.87
N ILE A 1094 -48.76 -14.20 -4.19
CA ILE A 1094 -48.94 -13.05 -5.08
C ILE A 1094 -50.24 -13.33 -5.85
N ALA A 1095 -51.33 -12.67 -5.45
CA ALA A 1095 -52.68 -13.05 -5.84
C ALA A 1095 -53.14 -12.54 -7.22
N ASN A 1096 -52.32 -11.78 -7.93
CA ASN A 1096 -52.64 -11.16 -9.22
C ASN A 1096 -51.37 -10.86 -10.04
N LEU A 1097 -51.22 -11.49 -11.21
CA LEU A 1097 -50.07 -11.30 -12.12
C LEU A 1097 -50.03 -9.95 -12.88
N ALA A 1098 -50.86 -8.98 -12.50
CA ALA A 1098 -50.80 -7.60 -12.98
C ALA A 1098 -50.41 -6.58 -11.87
N GLN A 1099 -49.93 -7.06 -10.72
CA GLN A 1099 -49.47 -6.20 -9.61
C GLN A 1099 -47.96 -5.96 -9.66
N LYS A 1100 -47.46 -4.99 -8.88
CA LYS A 1100 -46.04 -4.86 -8.56
C LYS A 1100 -45.71 -5.60 -7.27
N ILE A 1101 -44.48 -6.09 -7.16
CA ILE A 1101 -43.91 -6.65 -5.93
C ILE A 1101 -42.66 -5.86 -5.55
N GLY A 1102 -42.45 -5.71 -4.24
CA GLY A 1102 -41.23 -5.14 -3.68
C GLY A 1102 -40.21 -6.24 -3.45
N ILE A 1103 -38.97 -6.03 -3.89
CA ILE A 1103 -37.84 -6.87 -3.54
C ILE A 1103 -37.01 -6.13 -2.50
N GLU A 1104 -36.72 -6.76 -1.36
CA GLU A 1104 -35.76 -6.27 -0.38
C GLU A 1104 -34.54 -7.19 -0.32
N LEU A 1105 -33.37 -6.61 -0.51
CA LEU A 1105 -32.07 -7.25 -0.38
C LEU A 1105 -31.37 -6.70 0.88
N VAL A 1106 -30.77 -7.60 1.66
CA VAL A 1106 -29.69 -7.29 2.60
C VAL A 1106 -28.44 -7.97 2.07
N ALA A 1107 -27.39 -7.21 1.82
CA ALA A 1107 -26.08 -7.69 1.37
C ALA A 1107 -25.00 -6.63 1.73
N PRO A 1108 -23.70 -7.01 1.89
CA PRO A 1108 -22.63 -6.06 2.13
C PRO A 1108 -22.35 -5.15 0.92
N LEU A 1109 -23.11 -4.07 0.82
CA LEU A 1109 -23.11 -3.13 -0.32
C LEU A 1109 -23.09 -1.65 0.08
N ASN A 1110 -23.19 -1.34 1.38
CA ASN A 1110 -23.08 0.01 1.92
C ASN A 1110 -21.65 0.20 2.46
N PHE A 1111 -20.80 0.80 1.62
CA PHE A 1111 -19.41 1.14 1.92
C PHE A 1111 -19.23 2.67 2.07
N ASN A 1112 -20.12 3.48 1.48
CA ASN A 1112 -20.11 4.94 1.51
C ASN A 1112 -21.30 5.51 2.30
N TYR A 1113 -21.13 5.67 3.61
CA TYR A 1113 -22.20 6.07 4.55
C TYR A 1113 -22.82 7.48 4.31
N VAL A 1114 -22.36 8.24 3.31
CA VAL A 1114 -22.96 9.53 2.89
C VAL A 1114 -23.67 9.49 1.53
N GLN A 1115 -23.68 8.35 0.83
CA GLN A 1115 -24.33 8.18 -0.47
C GLN A 1115 -25.24 6.95 -0.44
N ALA A 1116 -26.44 7.05 -1.02
CA ALA A 1116 -27.29 5.88 -1.21
C ALA A 1116 -26.72 4.98 -2.32
N GLU A 1117 -26.45 3.72 -2.00
CA GLU A 1117 -25.82 2.75 -2.90
C GLU A 1117 -26.84 1.81 -3.60
N THR A 1118 -26.40 1.12 -4.66
CA THR A 1118 -27.25 0.17 -5.42
C THR A 1118 -26.66 -1.23 -5.53
N GLY A 1119 -27.52 -2.23 -5.74
CA GLY A 1119 -27.16 -3.62 -6.06
C GLY A 1119 -28.10 -4.20 -7.12
N ASN A 1120 -27.74 -5.35 -7.71
CA ASN A 1120 -28.50 -5.97 -8.79
C ASN A 1120 -29.06 -7.34 -8.37
N VAL A 1121 -30.39 -7.49 -8.34
CA VAL A 1121 -31.10 -8.77 -8.11
C VAL A 1121 -31.48 -9.38 -9.46
N ILE A 1122 -31.21 -10.66 -9.65
CA ILE A 1122 -31.57 -11.43 -10.84
C ILE A 1122 -32.94 -12.07 -10.63
N ILE A 1123 -33.84 -11.87 -11.58
CA ILE A 1123 -35.20 -12.45 -11.55
C ILE A 1123 -35.44 -13.21 -12.85
N GLU A 1124 -35.69 -14.51 -12.75
CA GLU A 1124 -35.77 -15.44 -13.88
C GLU A 1124 -37.05 -16.29 -13.82
N THR A 1125 -37.60 -16.70 -14.97
CA THR A 1125 -38.76 -17.61 -15.03
C THR A 1125 -38.48 -18.88 -15.83
N SER A 1126 -39.16 -19.98 -15.48
CA SER A 1126 -39.12 -21.22 -16.28
C SER A 1126 -39.67 -21.03 -17.70
N GLY A 1127 -40.44 -19.97 -17.94
CA GLY A 1127 -40.91 -19.56 -19.26
C GLY A 1127 -39.82 -18.99 -20.16
N GLY A 1128 -38.61 -18.78 -19.62
CA GLY A 1128 -37.44 -18.27 -20.34
C GLY A 1128 -37.29 -16.75 -20.30
N ASP A 1129 -37.96 -16.07 -19.35
CA ASP A 1129 -37.81 -14.64 -19.13
C ASP A 1129 -36.72 -14.31 -18.09
N ARG A 1130 -36.09 -13.14 -18.20
CA ARG A 1130 -34.98 -12.73 -17.32
C ARG A 1130 -34.86 -11.21 -17.19
N GLU A 1131 -34.96 -10.74 -15.95
CA GLU A 1131 -34.82 -9.35 -15.55
C GLU A 1131 -33.63 -9.16 -14.60
N VAL A 1132 -32.98 -8.00 -14.71
CA VAL A 1132 -32.00 -7.51 -13.73
C VAL A 1132 -32.60 -6.29 -13.04
N LEU A 1133 -33.03 -6.47 -11.79
CA LEU A 1133 -33.62 -5.40 -10.99
C LEU A 1133 -32.53 -4.69 -10.18
N GLU A 1134 -32.28 -3.42 -10.50
CA GLU A 1134 -31.55 -2.55 -9.58
C GLU A 1134 -32.38 -2.33 -8.31
N VAL A 1135 -31.74 -2.54 -7.15
CA VAL A 1135 -32.27 -2.25 -5.82
C VAL A 1135 -31.43 -1.13 -5.19
N THR A 1136 -32.09 -0.10 -4.68
CA THR A 1136 -31.45 1.09 -4.08
C THR A 1136 -31.55 1.07 -2.56
N GLU A 1137 -30.50 1.49 -1.87
CA GLU A 1137 -30.45 1.65 -0.42
C GLU A 1137 -31.60 2.53 0.09
N ILE A 1138 -32.31 2.10 1.15
CA ILE A 1138 -33.55 2.76 1.60
C ILE A 1138 -33.36 4.15 2.23
N SER A 1139 -32.12 4.47 2.61
CA SER A 1139 -31.66 5.73 3.19
C SER A 1139 -30.13 5.74 3.11
N GLN A 1140 -29.48 6.91 3.21
CA GLN A 1140 -28.04 6.95 3.48
C GLN A 1140 -27.72 6.13 4.75
N ASN A 1141 -26.73 5.25 4.67
CA ASN A 1141 -26.27 4.36 5.74
C ASN A 1141 -27.34 3.39 6.29
N SER A 1142 -27.70 2.40 5.48
CA SER A 1142 -28.60 1.29 5.78
C SER A 1142 -27.93 -0.07 5.48
N ASN A 1143 -28.61 -1.16 5.83
CA ASN A 1143 -28.28 -2.50 5.32
C ASN A 1143 -29.32 -3.06 4.35
N LYS A 1144 -30.36 -2.28 4.01
CA LYS A 1144 -31.49 -2.71 3.18
C LYS A 1144 -31.52 -1.95 1.86
N PHE A 1145 -31.65 -2.70 0.77
CA PHE A 1145 -31.77 -2.21 -0.60
C PHE A 1145 -33.12 -2.66 -1.16
N ARG A 1146 -33.84 -1.78 -1.86
CA ARG A 1146 -35.22 -2.03 -2.32
C ARG A 1146 -35.40 -1.69 -3.80
N GLY A 1147 -36.19 -2.52 -4.50
CA GLY A 1147 -36.62 -2.29 -5.89
C GLY A 1147 -38.05 -2.77 -6.11
N LEU A 1148 -38.73 -2.19 -7.11
CA LEU A 1148 -40.11 -2.56 -7.49
C LEU A 1148 -40.14 -3.14 -8.90
N ILE A 1149 -40.43 -4.44 -9.03
CA ILE A 1149 -40.66 -5.07 -10.33
C ILE A 1149 -42.16 -5.25 -10.60
N SER A 1150 -42.54 -5.19 -11.87
CA SER A 1150 -43.91 -5.38 -12.34
C SER A 1150 -44.10 -6.81 -12.82
N LEU A 1151 -45.27 -7.41 -12.60
CA LEU A 1151 -45.63 -8.72 -13.15
C LEU A 1151 -46.46 -8.56 -14.43
N SER A 1152 -46.39 -9.54 -15.33
CA SER A 1152 -47.25 -9.66 -16.52
C SER A 1152 -47.48 -11.12 -16.92
N ASN A 1153 -48.49 -11.38 -17.75
CA ASN A 1153 -48.74 -12.66 -18.43
C ASN A 1153 -48.63 -12.53 -19.96
N SER A 1154 -47.77 -11.63 -20.41
CA SER A 1154 -47.39 -11.42 -21.82
C SER A 1154 -46.25 -12.37 -22.23
N PRO A 1155 -45.89 -12.48 -23.53
CA PRO A 1155 -44.71 -13.23 -23.96
C PRO A 1155 -43.42 -12.62 -23.38
N ALA A 1156 -42.42 -13.48 -23.09
CA ALA A 1156 -41.12 -13.12 -22.50
C ALA A 1156 -40.30 -12.11 -23.34
N VAL A 1157 -39.74 -11.08 -22.69
CA VAL A 1157 -38.93 -9.98 -23.26
C VAL A 1157 -37.90 -9.51 -22.22
N ALA A 1158 -36.79 -10.24 -22.12
CA ALA A 1158 -35.77 -10.01 -21.09
C ALA A 1158 -35.17 -8.59 -21.06
N ASN A 1159 -35.14 -8.02 -19.85
CA ASN A 1159 -34.70 -6.67 -19.46
C ASN A 1159 -35.64 -5.54 -19.93
N ASP A 1160 -36.96 -5.74 -19.86
CA ASP A 1160 -37.97 -4.70 -20.11
C ASP A 1160 -38.56 -4.05 -18.83
N GLY A 1161 -38.20 -4.56 -17.65
CA GLY A 1161 -38.66 -4.09 -16.34
C GLY A 1161 -39.96 -4.74 -15.84
N VAL A 1162 -40.45 -5.77 -16.53
CA VAL A 1162 -41.72 -6.47 -16.24
C VAL A 1162 -41.52 -7.99 -16.34
N ILE A 1163 -41.25 -8.69 -15.24
CA ILE A 1163 -41.09 -10.15 -15.28
C ILE A 1163 -42.39 -10.85 -15.72
N GLN A 1164 -42.29 -11.72 -16.72
CA GLN A 1164 -43.42 -12.31 -17.44
C GLN A 1164 -43.61 -13.79 -17.08
N VAL A 1165 -44.83 -14.10 -16.62
CA VAL A 1165 -45.19 -15.32 -15.90
C VAL A 1165 -46.43 -15.94 -16.53
N ASN A 1166 -46.28 -17.14 -17.08
CA ASN A 1166 -47.37 -17.92 -17.67
C ASN A 1166 -47.85 -19.00 -16.69
N SER A 1167 -48.97 -19.65 -17.01
CA SER A 1167 -49.54 -20.59 -16.05
C SER A 1167 -48.72 -21.88 -15.92
N GLY A 1168 -48.33 -22.21 -14.70
CA GLY A 1168 -47.38 -23.28 -14.38
C GLY A 1168 -45.91 -22.85 -14.35
N ASP A 1169 -45.56 -21.59 -14.64
CA ASP A 1169 -44.16 -21.14 -14.53
C ASP A 1169 -43.67 -21.04 -13.08
N THR A 1170 -42.39 -21.33 -12.83
CA THR A 1170 -41.69 -20.86 -11.63
C THR A 1170 -41.07 -19.48 -11.85
N VAL A 1171 -40.92 -18.71 -10.77
CA VAL A 1171 -40.21 -17.44 -10.74
C VAL A 1171 -39.15 -17.51 -9.65
N HIS A 1172 -37.90 -17.30 -10.03
CA HIS A 1172 -36.71 -17.37 -9.19
C HIS A 1172 -36.19 -15.95 -8.97
N ILE A 1173 -36.10 -15.49 -7.72
CA ILE A 1173 -35.64 -14.15 -7.34
C ILE A 1173 -34.36 -14.31 -6.51
N SER A 1174 -33.24 -13.80 -7.00
CA SER A 1174 -31.92 -14.25 -6.55
C SER A 1174 -30.81 -13.18 -6.51
N TYR A 1175 -29.85 -13.39 -5.60
CA TYR A 1175 -28.68 -12.54 -5.39
C TYR A 1175 -27.47 -13.40 -5.01
N GLY A 1176 -26.27 -13.01 -5.43
CA GLY A 1176 -25.14 -13.93 -5.52
C GLY A 1176 -25.31 -14.90 -6.69
N LEU A 1177 -24.25 -15.63 -7.03
CA LEU A 1177 -24.12 -16.37 -8.28
C LEU A 1177 -23.70 -17.83 -8.02
N SER A 1178 -24.13 -18.73 -8.92
CA SER A 1178 -24.05 -20.19 -8.79
C SER A 1178 -24.13 -20.72 -7.33
N TYR A 1179 -23.07 -21.33 -6.78
CA TYR A 1179 -23.09 -21.96 -5.45
C TYR A 1179 -23.17 -20.97 -4.27
N PHE A 1180 -23.05 -19.66 -4.53
CA PHE A 1180 -23.31 -18.59 -3.58
C PHE A 1180 -24.64 -17.84 -3.84
N LYS A 1181 -25.48 -18.34 -4.76
CA LYS A 1181 -26.82 -17.79 -4.98
C LYS A 1181 -27.72 -18.01 -3.75
N ARG A 1182 -28.22 -16.92 -3.17
CA ARG A 1182 -29.43 -16.89 -2.33
C ARG A 1182 -30.62 -16.72 -3.27
N GLU A 1183 -31.71 -17.44 -3.03
CA GLU A 1183 -32.87 -17.46 -3.93
C GLU A 1183 -34.18 -17.65 -3.17
N VAL A 1184 -35.24 -17.02 -3.67
CA VAL A 1184 -36.64 -17.25 -3.27
C VAL A 1184 -37.41 -17.70 -4.51
N VAL A 1185 -38.15 -18.81 -4.42
CA VAL A 1185 -38.84 -19.44 -5.56
C VAL A 1185 -40.36 -19.42 -5.37
N TYR A 1186 -41.07 -18.92 -6.38
CA TYR A 1186 -42.52 -18.96 -6.46
C TYR A 1186 -42.98 -19.85 -7.62
N GLN A 1187 -44.12 -20.50 -7.47
CA GLN A 1187 -44.78 -21.33 -8.48
C GLN A 1187 -46.14 -20.75 -8.86
N GLU A 1188 -46.36 -20.52 -10.14
CA GLU A 1188 -47.66 -20.13 -10.66
C GLU A 1188 -48.65 -21.31 -10.55
N ALA A 1189 -49.82 -21.03 -9.98
CA ALA A 1189 -51.01 -21.83 -10.15
C ALA A 1189 -52.27 -20.94 -10.14
N GLN A 1190 -53.12 -21.07 -11.18
CA GLN A 1190 -54.48 -20.54 -11.23
C GLN A 1190 -54.62 -19.00 -11.16
N GLY A 1191 -53.63 -18.27 -11.68
CA GLY A 1191 -53.52 -16.81 -11.67
C GLY A 1191 -52.74 -16.26 -10.47
N GLN A 1192 -52.07 -17.11 -9.69
CA GLN A 1192 -51.38 -16.74 -8.45
C GLN A 1192 -50.00 -17.39 -8.36
N LEU A 1193 -48.98 -16.63 -7.96
CA LEU A 1193 -47.66 -17.15 -7.63
C LEU A 1193 -47.63 -17.47 -6.13
N ASN A 1194 -47.23 -18.69 -5.75
CA ASN A 1194 -47.16 -19.15 -4.36
C ASN A 1194 -45.73 -19.59 -4.03
N LEU A 1195 -45.23 -19.21 -2.85
CA LEU A 1195 -43.89 -19.60 -2.36
C LEU A 1195 -43.79 -21.13 -2.27
N GLN A 1196 -42.66 -21.71 -2.71
CA GLN A 1196 -42.36 -23.14 -2.61
C GLN A 1196 -41.61 -23.52 -1.33
#